data_AF-A0A349E4E5-F1
#
_entry.id   AF-A0A349E4E5-F1
#
_cell.length_a   1.000
_cell.length_b   1.000
_cell.length_c   1.000
_cell.angle_alpha   90.00
_cell.angle_beta   90.00
_cell.angle_gamma   90.00
#
_symmetry.space_group_name_H-M   'P 1'
#
loop_
_entity.id
_entity.type
_entity.pdbx_description
1 polymer ?
#
loop_
_entity_poly.entity_id
_entity_poly.type
_entity_poly.pdbx_seq_one_letter_code
_entity_poly.pdbx_strand_id
1 'polypeptide(L)'
;MSIKRITSKLSLDQTGTFIIVYGQVLAEEFIDEDLTLCDVDQIFWKYLKQQGFERIVYFDIARRLFCYDQRSFELCRPEGSNTSSEEATQEAAASPQETHKSGTNNRPLGRRSVFRRRQQARNQATPRPLSQQSPDGYYQLPITADTLAVQTLDALIKEKDIKTALIFNQFEKTALSRIAGNQLFNYLTHWVNLPSSLGNKCFLIFQSATEEQLYESTRDYPTMRNLVSNAQNNTGLHSMLYMSNPMKDELARLLQRVRLRNNLQVHWSGLDKMLRWIEAENKPLKHWAINFRKLKELSYEQVKYELIAHGKNVDERPGSERLEELIGLENVKEQVKKHIALIKATRKNPQLAKNRRLHLVLQGNPGTGKTTVARLIAEIYRDAGVLERGHLVETERKGLVAEYVGQTSPKTDRVCQEALDGVLFIDEVYNLKQHENDTFGQEAIDTLMKFMEDEKDRLCVIMAGYNKEISEFLESNPGLQRRVGVRVDFEDYRPEELKKIFDLKARQMGVKIADELQKTLTNIFVNIYERRDEKFGNASEAEKLLQGLIENHIIRCEMNGLDFTQEVIQIVDIPKAYEDMAELGQTEAKIDEALAELRGMIGLKSVKELVQSIVNRIRYNQKLIQKAIIDKGDQISLHLVFTGNPGTGKTTVARIIGKTFKALGVVKKGHVVEVQRADLVAGYVGQTAIKTREVIETALDGILFIDEAYTLTRSSGGGDTTDYGQEAVNTLLAMMENHRDRLVVIAAGYPEEMKQFIESNPGLQSRFTNYLQFEDYVVDDLWLIFQKIAQDKKYRVDLEAESKVKDYFEYLRATKQGRNFGNGREARNLYAQALSLHEQRILPKMDHLSHEEILTIKADDIPVPPEDFVKPSEVKPKKREKVKIPLPTLEPHDLKAPEGLLNCLGFIDVATHSGQDGSGSGFVISPEGHILTCHHVVENAKKVTFRFEDTEQTIEAKVIFSDKRSDLALIKIDPNDIEALKDETNEDETDQDKTKKKLPYLPLSTKDEAPVIGHEIGLLGYPLGVQLGTKASYSKGVISSFRKRDDINLLQTDVSATHGYSGGPVFRLDTGRIIGVLTGGIDIKIAAGINLVIDIREVYQFIAMEVAKP
;
A
#
# COMPACT_ATOMS: atom_id res chain seq x y z
N MET A 1 14.05 -14.43 -50.44
CA MET A 1 13.75 -13.14 -49.79
C MET A 1 13.20 -12.16 -50.80
N SER A 2 12.41 -11.18 -50.35
CA SER A 2 12.49 -9.86 -50.98
C SER A 2 13.90 -9.31 -50.76
N ILE A 3 14.56 -8.87 -51.84
CA ILE A 3 15.91 -8.31 -51.79
C ILE A 3 16.02 -7.26 -50.66
N LYS A 4 14.94 -6.48 -50.47
CA LYS A 4 14.67 -5.60 -49.32
C LYS A 4 15.14 -6.12 -47.94
N ARG A 5 14.95 -7.40 -47.57
CA ARG A 5 15.33 -7.91 -46.23
C ARG A 5 16.84 -7.90 -45.98
N ILE A 6 17.66 -7.95 -47.04
CA ILE A 6 19.11 -7.67 -46.96
C ILE A 6 19.36 -6.18 -47.24
N THR A 7 18.72 -5.60 -48.25
CA THR A 7 19.15 -4.29 -48.79
C THR A 7 18.65 -3.07 -48.05
N SER A 8 17.58 -3.15 -47.26
CA SER A 8 17.12 -2.01 -46.45
C SER A 8 18.09 -1.64 -45.32
N LYS A 9 19.04 -2.52 -45.00
CA LYS A 9 19.99 -2.38 -43.89
C LYS A 9 21.47 -2.45 -44.30
N LEU A 10 21.79 -2.56 -45.61
CA LEU A 10 23.16 -2.83 -46.07
C LEU A 10 23.68 -1.81 -47.09
N SER A 11 24.53 -0.89 -46.62
CA SER A 11 25.21 0.12 -47.45
C SER A 11 26.59 -0.38 -47.89
N LEU A 12 26.69 -0.94 -49.10
CA LEU A 12 27.94 -1.55 -49.59
C LEU A 12 29.05 -0.52 -49.84
N ASP A 13 28.72 0.71 -50.22
CA ASP A 13 29.72 1.74 -50.53
C ASP A 13 30.28 2.43 -49.26
N GLN A 14 29.62 2.27 -48.11
CA GLN A 14 30.01 2.86 -46.83
C GLN A 14 30.59 1.83 -45.84
N THR A 15 30.63 0.54 -46.21
CA THR A 15 31.19 -0.54 -45.36
C THR A 15 32.65 -0.84 -45.70
N GLY A 16 33.38 -1.41 -44.73
CA GLY A 16 34.73 -1.94 -44.97
C GLY A 16 34.74 -3.18 -45.87
N THR A 17 35.89 -3.85 -45.95
CA THR A 17 36.07 -5.09 -46.71
C THR A 17 35.23 -6.24 -46.15
N PHE A 18 34.91 -6.22 -44.85
CA PHE A 18 34.15 -7.27 -44.15
C PHE A 18 32.72 -6.86 -43.82
N ILE A 19 31.80 -7.82 -43.96
CA ILE A 19 30.38 -7.72 -43.61
C ILE A 19 29.99 -9.00 -42.87
N ILE A 20 29.58 -8.90 -41.61
CA ILE A 20 29.03 -10.01 -40.82
C ILE A 20 27.50 -10.04 -41.00
N VAL A 21 26.94 -11.24 -41.16
CA VAL A 21 25.48 -11.46 -41.23
C VAL A 21 25.12 -12.60 -40.28
N TYR A 22 24.18 -12.39 -39.35
CA TYR A 22 23.83 -13.37 -38.32
C TYR A 22 22.31 -13.49 -38.07
N GLY A 23 21.90 -14.60 -37.46
CA GLY A 23 20.51 -14.91 -37.09
C GLY A 23 20.07 -16.32 -37.51
N GLN A 24 19.36 -17.03 -36.63
CA GLN A 24 18.94 -18.44 -36.86
C GLN A 24 18.15 -18.67 -38.16
N VAL A 25 17.45 -17.66 -38.67
CA VAL A 25 16.69 -17.77 -39.95
C VAL A 25 17.57 -18.08 -41.16
N LEU A 26 18.90 -17.87 -41.05
CA LEU A 26 19.90 -18.21 -42.07
C LEU A 26 20.15 -19.74 -42.19
N ALA A 27 19.43 -20.55 -41.40
CA ALA A 27 19.33 -22.00 -41.56
C ALA A 27 18.04 -22.45 -42.29
N GLU A 28 17.18 -21.52 -42.76
CA GLU A 28 15.92 -21.84 -43.45
C GLU A 28 15.92 -21.50 -44.96
N GLU A 29 14.88 -21.96 -45.65
CA GLU A 29 14.53 -21.50 -47.00
C GLU A 29 13.88 -20.10 -46.94
N PHE A 30 14.09 -19.30 -47.98
CA PHE A 30 13.44 -18.01 -48.20
C PHE A 30 12.67 -18.00 -49.52
N ILE A 31 11.84 -16.99 -49.81
CA ILE A 31 11.14 -16.91 -51.11
C ILE A 31 11.41 -15.60 -51.87
N ASP A 32 11.74 -15.69 -53.15
CA ASP A 32 12.19 -14.57 -53.99
C ASP A 32 11.07 -13.84 -54.74
N GLU A 33 11.41 -13.10 -55.82
CA GLU A 33 10.47 -12.33 -56.64
C GLU A 33 9.81 -13.18 -57.73
N ASP A 34 10.51 -14.24 -58.15
CA ASP A 34 10.05 -15.28 -59.07
C ASP A 34 9.19 -16.35 -58.37
N LEU A 35 8.77 -16.07 -57.12
CA LEU A 35 8.04 -16.97 -56.22
C LEU A 35 8.75 -18.32 -55.99
N THR A 36 10.08 -18.35 -56.12
CA THR A 36 10.93 -19.53 -55.97
C THR A 36 11.53 -19.61 -54.57
N LEU A 37 11.63 -20.83 -54.03
CA LEU A 37 12.29 -21.06 -52.74
C LEU A 37 13.80 -21.13 -52.98
N CYS A 38 14.55 -20.34 -52.22
CA CYS A 38 15.99 -20.21 -52.32
C CYS A 38 16.65 -20.43 -50.95
N ASP A 39 17.87 -20.99 -50.98
CA ASP A 39 18.77 -20.97 -49.83
C ASP A 39 19.34 -19.54 -49.61
N VAL A 40 20.06 -19.34 -48.49
CA VAL A 40 20.73 -18.07 -48.20
C VAL A 40 21.72 -17.67 -49.32
N ASP A 41 22.43 -18.63 -49.89
CA ASP A 41 23.53 -18.39 -50.83
C ASP A 41 23.02 -17.80 -52.14
N GLN A 42 22.01 -18.42 -52.75
CA GLN A 42 21.35 -17.99 -53.99
C GLN A 42 20.81 -16.55 -53.91
N ILE A 43 20.44 -16.09 -52.72
CA ILE A 43 19.90 -14.73 -52.51
C ILE A 43 21.02 -13.71 -52.42
N PHE A 44 22.10 -14.02 -51.69
CA PHE A 44 23.31 -13.20 -51.74
C PHE A 44 23.87 -13.11 -53.16
N TRP A 45 23.77 -14.19 -53.96
CA TRP A 45 24.14 -14.18 -55.37
C TRP A 45 23.26 -13.22 -56.19
N LYS A 46 21.92 -13.37 -56.12
CA LYS A 46 20.97 -12.48 -56.83
C LYS A 46 21.20 -11.00 -56.44
N TYR A 47 21.37 -10.72 -55.15
CA TYR A 47 21.62 -9.37 -54.64
C TYR A 47 22.96 -8.81 -55.15
N LEU A 48 24.07 -9.55 -55.00
CA LEU A 48 25.39 -9.02 -55.32
C LEU A 48 25.58 -8.84 -56.83
N LYS A 49 24.95 -9.67 -57.68
CA LYS A 49 24.86 -9.38 -59.14
C LYS A 49 24.13 -8.06 -59.42
N GLN A 50 23.04 -7.74 -58.70
CA GLN A 50 22.36 -6.44 -58.81
C GLN A 50 23.21 -5.26 -58.29
N GLN A 51 24.20 -5.51 -57.44
CA GLN A 51 25.17 -4.51 -56.97
C GLN A 51 26.46 -4.46 -57.82
N GLY A 52 26.43 -5.08 -59.01
CA GLY A 52 27.51 -5.05 -59.99
C GLY A 52 28.75 -5.87 -59.62
N PHE A 53 28.65 -6.85 -58.72
CA PHE A 53 29.76 -7.77 -58.47
C PHE A 53 29.87 -8.77 -59.63
N GLU A 54 31.00 -8.74 -60.33
CA GLU A 54 31.24 -9.59 -61.49
C GLU A 54 31.53 -11.04 -61.07
N ARG A 55 32.33 -11.20 -60.01
CA ARG A 55 32.77 -12.49 -59.49
C ARG A 55 32.27 -12.70 -58.07
N ILE A 56 31.47 -13.75 -57.87
CA ILE A 56 30.86 -14.10 -56.57
C ILE A 56 31.23 -15.55 -56.24
N VAL A 57 31.98 -15.74 -55.16
CA VAL A 57 32.60 -17.03 -54.80
C VAL A 57 32.23 -17.42 -53.38
N TYR A 58 31.74 -18.63 -53.22
CA TYR A 58 31.28 -19.19 -51.96
C TYR A 58 32.31 -20.14 -51.37
N PHE A 59 32.39 -20.18 -50.04
CA PHE A 59 33.16 -21.16 -49.28
C PHE A 59 32.34 -21.75 -48.12
N ASP A 60 32.26 -23.09 -48.08
CA ASP A 60 31.86 -23.86 -46.88
C ASP A 60 32.62 -25.21 -46.83
N ILE A 61 32.52 -25.94 -45.72
CA ILE A 61 33.28 -27.20 -45.52
C ILE A 61 32.85 -28.31 -46.50
N ALA A 62 31.58 -28.39 -46.86
CA ALA A 62 31.01 -29.49 -47.63
C ALA A 62 31.19 -29.30 -49.14
N ARG A 63 30.98 -28.08 -49.64
CA ARG A 63 31.11 -27.71 -51.06
C ARG A 63 32.49 -27.14 -51.41
N ARG A 64 33.28 -26.71 -50.43
CA ARG A 64 34.53 -25.92 -50.61
C ARG A 64 34.25 -24.70 -51.48
N LEU A 65 34.98 -24.50 -52.57
CA LEU A 65 34.82 -23.34 -53.45
C LEU A 65 33.81 -23.61 -54.57
N PHE A 66 32.80 -22.75 -54.68
CA PHE A 66 31.78 -22.83 -55.72
C PHE A 66 31.22 -21.46 -56.10
N CYS A 67 30.55 -21.40 -57.25
CA CYS A 67 29.89 -20.22 -57.82
C CYS A 67 28.49 -20.60 -58.32
N TYR A 68 27.49 -19.73 -58.24
CA TYR A 68 26.16 -20.00 -58.82
C TYR A 68 26.03 -19.60 -60.30
N ASP A 69 27.01 -18.89 -60.86
CA ASP A 69 27.05 -18.55 -62.29
C ASP A 69 28.38 -18.90 -62.95
N GLN A 70 28.29 -19.27 -64.23
CA GLN A 70 29.44 -19.66 -65.05
C GLN A 70 30.48 -18.54 -65.17
N ARG A 71 30.04 -17.27 -65.25
CA ARG A 71 30.95 -16.12 -65.38
C ARG A 71 31.83 -15.95 -64.14
N SER A 72 31.26 -16.05 -62.92
CA SER A 72 32.05 -16.07 -61.68
C SER A 72 33.05 -17.24 -61.66
N PHE A 73 32.67 -18.43 -62.15
CA PHE A 73 33.54 -19.61 -62.22
C PHE A 73 34.67 -19.45 -63.26
N GLU A 74 34.40 -18.86 -64.42
CA GLU A 74 35.40 -18.52 -65.43
C GLU A 74 36.42 -17.51 -64.89
N LEU A 75 35.94 -16.45 -64.23
CA LEU A 75 36.76 -15.43 -63.58
C LEU A 75 37.52 -15.94 -62.34
N CYS A 76 37.36 -17.21 -61.95
CA CYS A 76 38.20 -17.85 -60.94
C CYS A 76 39.37 -18.67 -61.52
N ARG A 77 39.50 -18.74 -62.86
CA ARG A 77 40.64 -19.41 -63.51
C ARG A 77 41.78 -18.42 -63.71
N PRO A 78 43.04 -18.77 -63.38
CA PRO A 78 44.18 -17.96 -63.76
C PRO A 78 44.32 -17.94 -65.29
N GLU A 79 44.74 -16.80 -65.84
CA GLU A 79 45.02 -16.69 -67.28
C GLU A 79 46.14 -17.66 -67.70
N GLY A 80 45.94 -18.36 -68.82
CA GLY A 80 46.88 -19.37 -69.33
C GLY A 80 46.26 -20.72 -69.70
N SER A 81 44.97 -20.97 -69.47
CA SER A 81 44.31 -22.24 -69.81
C SER A 81 43.64 -22.27 -71.20
N ASN A 82 44.01 -21.37 -72.13
CA ASN A 82 43.46 -21.29 -73.49
C ASN A 82 44.52 -21.61 -74.55
N THR A 83 44.86 -22.89 -74.74
CA THR A 83 45.58 -23.37 -75.93
C THR A 83 45.05 -24.73 -76.39
N SER A 84 44.32 -24.69 -77.52
CA SER A 84 44.20 -25.72 -78.57
C SER A 84 44.18 -27.21 -78.20
N SER A 85 43.03 -27.86 -78.43
CA SER A 85 42.97 -29.25 -78.90
C SER A 85 41.68 -29.53 -79.68
N GLU A 86 41.54 -28.90 -80.85
CA GLU A 86 41.00 -29.66 -81.99
C GLU A 86 42.11 -30.58 -82.50
N GLU A 87 41.75 -31.60 -83.30
CA GLU A 87 42.60 -32.72 -83.73
C GLU A 87 42.93 -33.80 -82.66
N ALA A 88 43.28 -35.00 -83.14
CA ALA A 88 43.66 -36.21 -82.38
C ALA A 88 42.55 -37.00 -81.63
N THR A 89 41.60 -37.58 -82.37
CA THR A 89 40.90 -38.83 -81.95
C THR A 89 41.04 -39.95 -82.99
N GLN A 90 42.05 -40.81 -82.83
CA GLN A 90 42.18 -42.09 -83.53
C GLN A 90 43.03 -43.05 -82.68
N GLU A 91 42.62 -44.33 -82.64
CA GLU A 91 43.34 -45.49 -82.09
C GLU A 91 43.66 -45.46 -80.56
N ALA A 92 43.83 -46.58 -79.84
CA ALA A 92 43.28 -47.94 -79.95
C ALA A 92 43.33 -48.61 -78.54
N ALA A 93 42.84 -49.84 -78.37
CA ALA A 93 42.77 -50.53 -77.07
C ALA A 93 43.78 -51.69 -76.94
N ALA A 94 44.27 -51.99 -75.72
CA ALA A 94 44.47 -53.37 -75.18
C ALA A 94 45.23 -53.48 -73.82
N SER A 95 44.64 -54.21 -72.86
CA SER A 95 45.24 -55.33 -72.07
C SER A 95 46.36 -55.12 -70.99
N PRO A 96 46.57 -56.09 -70.03
CA PRO A 96 47.03 -55.78 -68.64
C PRO A 96 48.03 -56.78 -67.95
N GLN A 97 48.24 -56.62 -66.61
CA GLN A 97 48.55 -57.62 -65.52
C GLN A 97 49.88 -57.58 -64.71
N GLU A 98 49.88 -58.35 -63.58
CA GLU A 98 50.98 -58.86 -62.70
C GLU A 98 51.53 -57.96 -61.54
N THR A 99 52.10 -58.48 -60.42
CA THR A 99 51.51 -59.25 -59.26
C THR A 99 52.48 -59.33 -58.04
N HIS A 100 52.09 -60.02 -56.92
CA HIS A 100 52.90 -60.47 -55.73
C HIS A 100 53.30 -59.48 -54.60
N LYS A 101 53.67 -59.87 -53.34
CA LYS A 101 53.20 -60.85 -52.27
C LYS A 101 54.16 -60.72 -51.03
N SER A 102 53.96 -61.22 -49.78
CA SER A 102 52.78 -61.32 -48.87
C SER A 102 53.13 -62.00 -47.50
N GLY A 103 52.82 -61.41 -46.33
CA GLY A 103 52.92 -62.03 -44.97
C GLY A 103 52.90 -60.99 -43.82
N THR A 104 53.15 -61.22 -42.51
CA THR A 104 53.01 -62.32 -41.49
C THR A 104 53.72 -61.80 -40.21
N ASN A 105 53.34 -61.95 -38.92
CA ASN A 105 52.23 -62.58 -38.14
C ASN A 105 51.78 -61.57 -37.02
N ASN A 106 51.24 -61.81 -35.80
CA ASN A 106 50.94 -62.98 -34.94
C ASN A 106 49.73 -62.70 -33.97
N ARG A 107 49.54 -63.47 -32.88
CA ARG A 107 48.40 -63.48 -31.91
C ARG A 107 48.87 -63.85 -30.47
N PRO A 108 48.05 -63.86 -29.38
CA PRO A 108 46.56 -63.89 -29.19
C PRO A 108 46.03 -62.69 -28.34
N LEU A 109 44.81 -62.54 -27.76
CA LEU A 109 43.39 -63.03 -27.84
C LEU A 109 42.52 -61.97 -27.06
N GLY A 110 41.17 -61.92 -27.05
CA GLY A 110 40.15 -62.64 -27.84
C GLY A 110 38.68 -62.41 -27.40
N ARG A 111 37.73 -62.70 -28.32
CA ARG A 111 36.24 -62.65 -28.20
C ARG A 111 35.65 -61.22 -28.04
N ARG A 112 34.59 -60.77 -28.73
CA ARG A 112 33.67 -61.19 -29.83
C ARG A 112 33.06 -59.87 -30.42
N SER A 113 32.43 -59.73 -31.60
CA SER A 113 32.01 -60.61 -32.72
C SER A 113 32.02 -59.75 -34.02
N VAL A 114 32.39 -60.25 -35.21
CA VAL A 114 31.52 -60.72 -36.33
C VAL A 114 30.20 -59.91 -36.49
N PHE A 115 29.86 -59.24 -37.61
CA PHE A 115 30.07 -59.55 -39.06
C PHE A 115 30.49 -58.31 -39.92
N ARG A 116 30.67 -58.34 -41.26
CA ARG A 116 31.46 -59.21 -42.19
C ARG A 116 31.26 -58.80 -43.68
N ARG A 117 32.33 -58.40 -44.40
CA ARG A 117 32.39 -58.06 -45.88
C ARG A 117 31.67 -56.75 -46.30
N ARG A 118 32.00 -56.10 -47.44
CA ARG A 118 32.89 -56.46 -48.58
C ARG A 118 33.58 -55.20 -49.15
N GLN A 119 34.90 -55.21 -49.32
CA GLN A 119 35.61 -54.32 -50.26
C GLN A 119 35.94 -55.09 -51.54
N GLN A 120 35.66 -54.50 -52.70
CA GLN A 120 36.51 -54.55 -53.90
C GLN A 120 35.85 -53.80 -55.07
N ALA A 121 36.42 -52.65 -55.44
CA ALA A 121 36.47 -52.10 -56.80
C ALA A 121 37.33 -50.82 -56.78
N ARG A 122 38.51 -50.86 -57.40
CA ARG A 122 39.29 -49.67 -57.74
C ARG A 122 39.42 -49.70 -59.26
N ASN A 123 38.62 -48.91 -59.96
CA ASN A 123 38.66 -48.77 -61.42
C ASN A 123 38.92 -47.32 -61.81
N GLN A 124 39.39 -47.14 -63.05
CA GLN A 124 39.87 -45.88 -63.58
C GLN A 124 38.83 -44.77 -63.49
N ALA A 125 39.25 -43.58 -63.07
CA ALA A 125 38.59 -42.33 -63.43
C ALA A 125 39.42 -41.68 -64.54
N THR A 126 38.78 -41.46 -65.69
CA THR A 126 39.30 -40.59 -66.75
C THR A 126 39.49 -39.16 -66.24
N PRO A 127 40.30 -38.31 -66.92
CA PRO A 127 40.18 -36.87 -66.72
C PRO A 127 38.72 -36.46 -66.99
N ARG A 128 38.02 -35.99 -65.97
CA ARG A 128 36.65 -35.50 -66.14
C ARG A 128 36.69 -34.24 -67.03
N PRO A 129 35.76 -34.10 -67.99
CA PRO A 129 35.68 -32.88 -68.79
C PRO A 129 35.41 -31.66 -67.91
N LEU A 130 35.89 -30.50 -68.35
CA LEU A 130 35.74 -29.25 -67.62
C LEU A 130 34.26 -28.84 -67.51
N SER A 131 33.90 -28.24 -66.37
CA SER A 131 32.63 -27.52 -66.15
C SER A 131 31.35 -28.31 -66.50
N GLN A 132 30.98 -29.23 -65.61
CA GLN A 132 29.56 -29.59 -65.43
C GLN A 132 29.02 -28.87 -64.18
N GLN A 133 27.87 -28.23 -64.32
CA GLN A 133 27.10 -27.67 -63.21
C GLN A 133 26.60 -28.82 -62.31
N SER A 134 26.55 -28.62 -61.00
CA SER A 134 26.04 -29.61 -60.06
C SER A 134 24.52 -29.84 -60.24
N PRO A 135 23.97 -30.97 -59.78
CA PRO A 135 22.52 -31.18 -59.75
C PRO A 135 21.76 -30.07 -58.98
N ASP A 136 22.42 -29.43 -58.02
CA ASP A 136 21.89 -28.34 -57.19
C ASP A 136 22.17 -26.94 -57.78
N GLY A 137 22.62 -26.86 -59.05
CA GLY A 137 22.72 -25.62 -59.82
C GLY A 137 24.00 -24.80 -59.64
N TYR A 138 25.04 -25.30 -58.99
CA TYR A 138 26.29 -24.56 -58.75
C TYR A 138 27.50 -25.14 -59.51
N TYR A 139 28.48 -24.29 -59.82
CA TYR A 139 29.76 -24.65 -60.44
C TYR A 139 30.81 -24.81 -59.36
N GLN A 140 31.27 -26.03 -59.11
CA GLN A 140 32.32 -26.32 -58.12
C GLN A 140 33.72 -26.13 -58.74
N LEU A 141 34.60 -25.42 -58.05
CA LEU A 141 36.00 -25.29 -58.48
C LEU A 141 36.75 -26.61 -58.25
N PRO A 142 37.70 -27.01 -59.12
CA PRO A 142 38.39 -28.30 -59.05
C PRO A 142 39.50 -28.34 -57.97
N ILE A 143 39.22 -27.82 -56.78
CA ILE A 143 40.18 -27.60 -55.69
C ILE A 143 39.94 -28.61 -54.57
N THR A 144 40.87 -29.56 -54.44
CA THR A 144 40.73 -30.75 -53.58
C THR A 144 41.45 -30.65 -52.22
N ALA A 145 42.16 -29.56 -51.97
CA ALA A 145 42.91 -29.29 -50.73
C ALA A 145 42.56 -27.92 -50.15
N ASP A 146 42.30 -27.86 -48.84
CA ASP A 146 41.84 -26.65 -48.16
C ASP A 146 42.88 -25.51 -48.24
N THR A 147 44.18 -25.85 -48.15
CA THR A 147 45.30 -24.93 -48.37
C THR A 147 45.19 -24.19 -49.70
N LEU A 148 44.93 -24.92 -50.78
CA LEU A 148 44.83 -24.35 -52.13
C LEU A 148 43.57 -23.50 -52.25
N ALA A 149 42.46 -23.88 -51.60
CA ALA A 149 41.24 -23.07 -51.57
C ALA A 149 41.45 -21.72 -50.86
N VAL A 150 42.11 -21.71 -49.71
CA VAL A 150 42.43 -20.47 -48.98
C VAL A 150 43.41 -19.59 -49.77
N GLN A 151 44.42 -20.19 -50.41
CA GLN A 151 45.33 -19.47 -51.31
C GLN A 151 44.61 -18.87 -52.53
N THR A 152 43.64 -19.58 -53.11
CA THR A 152 42.80 -19.04 -54.19
C THR A 152 41.99 -17.84 -53.69
N LEU A 153 41.31 -17.94 -52.55
CA LEU A 153 40.55 -16.82 -51.97
C LEU A 153 41.42 -15.57 -51.71
N ASP A 154 42.66 -15.76 -51.24
CA ASP A 154 43.62 -14.67 -51.01
C ASP A 154 44.02 -13.93 -52.29
N ALA A 155 44.15 -14.63 -53.42
CA ALA A 155 44.36 -13.99 -54.72
C ALA A 155 43.10 -13.21 -55.16
N LEU A 156 41.93 -13.84 -55.10
CA LEU A 156 40.67 -13.29 -55.61
C LEU A 156 40.21 -12.02 -54.88
N ILE A 157 40.48 -11.87 -53.57
CA ILE A 157 40.11 -10.67 -52.79
C ILE A 157 41.05 -9.48 -53.03
N LYS A 158 42.29 -9.72 -53.50
CA LYS A 158 43.32 -8.68 -53.72
C LYS A 158 43.31 -8.10 -55.13
N GLU A 159 42.69 -8.79 -56.08
CA GLU A 159 42.60 -8.41 -57.48
C GLU A 159 41.78 -7.13 -57.65
N LYS A 160 42.26 -6.20 -58.50
CA LYS A 160 41.70 -4.84 -58.61
C LYS A 160 40.66 -4.70 -59.71
N ASP A 161 40.83 -5.48 -60.76
CA ASP A 161 40.18 -5.27 -62.07
C ASP A 161 38.85 -6.03 -62.19
N ILE A 162 38.51 -6.86 -61.20
CA ILE A 162 37.27 -7.65 -61.12
C ILE A 162 36.61 -7.42 -59.77
N LYS A 163 35.46 -6.74 -59.74
CA LYS A 163 34.71 -6.48 -58.50
C LYS A 163 34.21 -7.80 -57.88
N THR A 164 34.85 -8.22 -56.80
CA THR A 164 34.76 -9.58 -56.24
C THR A 164 34.07 -9.62 -54.87
N ALA A 165 33.12 -10.55 -54.71
CA ALA A 165 32.53 -10.90 -53.43
C ALA A 165 32.93 -12.32 -53.02
N LEU A 166 33.55 -12.46 -51.85
CA LEU A 166 33.76 -13.74 -51.17
C LEU A 166 32.66 -13.93 -50.12
N ILE A 167 32.09 -15.13 -50.03
CA ILE A 167 30.98 -15.43 -49.12
C ILE A 167 31.28 -16.73 -48.37
N PHE A 168 31.41 -16.65 -47.05
CA PHE A 168 31.63 -17.79 -46.18
C PHE A 168 30.33 -18.15 -45.50
N ASN A 169 29.73 -19.28 -45.87
CA ASN A 169 28.49 -19.77 -45.26
C ASN A 169 28.81 -20.68 -44.06
N GLN A 170 28.05 -20.52 -42.97
CA GLN A 170 28.24 -21.24 -41.70
C GLN A 170 29.67 -21.05 -41.17
N PHE A 171 30.12 -19.80 -41.11
CA PHE A 171 31.50 -19.44 -40.80
C PHE A 171 31.96 -20.02 -39.45
N GLU A 172 31.08 -20.11 -38.46
CA GLU A 172 31.33 -20.76 -37.16
C GLU A 172 31.77 -22.23 -37.31
N LYS A 173 31.23 -22.97 -38.29
CA LYS A 173 31.64 -24.35 -38.55
C LYS A 173 32.98 -24.38 -39.30
N THR A 174 33.13 -23.50 -40.29
CA THR A 174 34.40 -23.31 -41.03
C THR A 174 35.57 -22.98 -40.11
N ALA A 175 35.35 -22.12 -39.10
CA ALA A 175 36.30 -21.78 -38.04
C ALA A 175 36.77 -23.02 -37.27
N LEU A 176 35.82 -23.86 -36.82
CA LEU A 176 36.08 -25.08 -36.06
C LEU A 176 36.85 -26.17 -36.84
N SER A 177 37.04 -26.02 -38.16
CA SER A 177 37.89 -26.91 -38.94
C SER A 177 39.38 -26.65 -38.66
N ARG A 178 40.02 -27.53 -37.87
CA ARG A 178 41.45 -27.45 -37.48
C ARG A 178 42.46 -27.25 -38.62
N ILE A 179 42.12 -27.60 -39.86
CA ILE A 179 43.03 -27.47 -41.01
C ILE A 179 42.68 -26.22 -41.84
N ALA A 180 41.41 -26.08 -42.26
CA ALA A 180 40.97 -24.94 -43.07
C ALA A 180 40.97 -23.63 -42.27
N GLY A 181 40.42 -23.64 -41.06
CA GLY A 181 40.30 -22.45 -40.20
C GLY A 181 41.67 -21.85 -39.87
N ASN A 182 42.60 -22.65 -39.33
CA ASN A 182 43.94 -22.17 -38.95
C ASN A 182 44.71 -21.47 -40.09
N GLN A 183 44.53 -21.92 -41.34
CA GLN A 183 45.12 -21.22 -42.48
C GLN A 183 44.30 -19.98 -42.88
N LEU A 184 42.98 -20.09 -42.96
CA LEU A 184 42.09 -18.98 -43.29
C LEU A 184 42.28 -17.78 -42.35
N PHE A 185 42.40 -18.01 -41.03
CA PHE A 185 42.64 -16.93 -40.06
C PHE A 185 43.96 -16.18 -40.26
N ASN A 186 45.01 -16.84 -40.77
CA ASN A 186 46.27 -16.19 -41.11
C ASN A 186 46.18 -15.30 -42.35
N TYR A 187 45.17 -15.49 -43.21
CA TYR A 187 44.89 -14.59 -44.33
C TYR A 187 43.90 -13.50 -43.95
N LEU A 188 42.86 -13.81 -43.16
CA LEU A 188 41.89 -12.84 -42.64
C LEU A 188 42.55 -11.66 -41.90
N THR A 189 43.60 -11.90 -41.10
CA THR A 189 44.42 -10.84 -40.47
C THR A 189 44.99 -9.83 -41.46
N HIS A 190 45.39 -10.28 -42.65
CA HIS A 190 45.91 -9.43 -43.70
C HIS A 190 44.77 -8.74 -44.48
N TRP A 191 43.65 -9.43 -44.70
CA TRP A 191 42.50 -8.90 -45.43
C TRP A 191 41.81 -7.73 -44.73
N VAL A 192 41.84 -7.68 -43.39
CA VAL A 192 41.29 -6.56 -42.60
C VAL A 192 41.96 -5.21 -42.95
N ASN A 193 43.20 -5.25 -43.41
CA ASN A 193 43.99 -4.07 -43.78
C ASN A 193 43.96 -3.77 -45.29
N LEU A 194 43.13 -4.46 -46.08
CA LEU A 194 42.97 -4.16 -47.50
C LEU A 194 42.20 -2.84 -47.69
N PRO A 195 42.68 -1.92 -48.56
CA PRO A 195 42.07 -0.62 -48.72
C PRO A 195 40.68 -0.73 -49.40
N SER A 196 39.69 -0.03 -48.84
CA SER A 196 38.30 -0.08 -49.31
C SER A 196 38.10 0.36 -50.77
N SER A 197 39.07 1.08 -51.35
CA SER A 197 39.09 1.46 -52.77
C SER A 197 39.23 0.26 -53.74
N LEU A 198 39.49 -0.96 -53.25
CA LEU A 198 39.40 -2.19 -54.04
C LEU A 198 37.96 -2.58 -54.40
N GLY A 199 36.94 -2.07 -53.70
CA GLY A 199 35.52 -2.41 -53.93
C GLY A 199 35.12 -3.86 -53.58
N ASN A 200 36.09 -4.76 -53.41
CA ASN A 200 35.89 -6.16 -53.06
C ASN A 200 35.33 -6.32 -51.64
N LYS A 201 34.53 -7.38 -51.43
CA LYS A 201 33.82 -7.64 -50.16
C LYS A 201 33.95 -9.08 -49.70
N CYS A 202 33.91 -9.28 -48.39
CA CYS A 202 33.96 -10.55 -47.71
C CYS A 202 32.77 -10.66 -46.74
N PHE A 203 31.82 -11.55 -47.05
CA PHE A 203 30.64 -11.82 -46.25
C PHE A 203 30.88 -13.02 -45.34
N LEU A 204 30.64 -12.85 -44.04
CA LEU A 204 30.76 -13.89 -43.03
C LEU A 204 29.37 -14.19 -42.47
N ILE A 205 28.78 -15.32 -42.87
CA ILE A 205 27.40 -15.68 -42.55
C ILE A 205 27.41 -16.68 -41.39
N PHE A 206 26.74 -16.32 -40.30
CA PHE A 206 26.65 -17.09 -39.06
C PHE A 206 25.22 -17.53 -38.74
N GLN A 207 25.04 -18.76 -38.27
CA GLN A 207 23.72 -19.27 -37.84
C GLN A 207 23.40 -18.98 -36.35
N SER A 208 24.29 -18.27 -35.65
CA SER A 208 24.10 -17.79 -34.27
C SER A 208 22.80 -17.01 -34.09
N ALA A 209 22.12 -17.17 -32.96
CA ALA A 209 20.92 -16.40 -32.64
C ALA A 209 21.25 -14.95 -32.27
N THR A 210 22.23 -14.79 -31.39
CA THR A 210 22.58 -13.54 -30.70
C THR A 210 23.98 -13.05 -31.07
N GLU A 211 24.27 -11.77 -30.78
CA GLU A 211 25.63 -11.22 -30.92
C GLU A 211 26.65 -11.92 -30.01
N GLU A 212 26.20 -12.41 -28.86
CA GLU A 212 27.08 -13.07 -27.90
C GLU A 212 27.38 -14.52 -28.32
N GLN A 213 26.43 -15.24 -28.93
CA GLN A 213 26.73 -16.53 -29.58
C GLN A 213 27.66 -16.37 -30.77
N LEU A 214 27.52 -15.28 -31.54
CA LEU A 214 28.49 -14.87 -32.55
C LEU A 214 29.87 -14.62 -31.93
N TYR A 215 29.97 -13.82 -30.87
CA TYR A 215 31.22 -13.52 -30.17
C TYR A 215 31.88 -14.78 -29.59
N GLU A 216 31.13 -15.64 -28.89
CA GLU A 216 31.60 -16.93 -28.38
C GLU A 216 32.12 -17.85 -29.50
N SER A 217 31.43 -17.91 -30.64
CA SER A 217 31.91 -18.69 -31.81
C SER A 217 33.25 -18.20 -32.38
N THR A 218 33.66 -16.97 -32.04
CA THR A 218 34.95 -16.36 -32.40
C THR A 218 35.96 -16.30 -31.26
N ARG A 219 35.63 -16.81 -30.07
CA ARG A 219 36.40 -16.67 -28.82
C ARG A 219 37.87 -17.05 -28.95
N ASP A 220 38.15 -18.15 -29.65
CA ASP A 220 39.50 -18.72 -29.84
C ASP A 220 40.30 -18.03 -30.97
N TYR A 221 39.71 -17.04 -31.66
CA TYR A 221 40.26 -16.39 -32.85
C TYR A 221 40.34 -14.87 -32.66
N PRO A 222 41.43 -14.33 -32.04
CA PRO A 222 41.53 -12.94 -31.62
C PRO A 222 41.20 -11.90 -32.70
N THR A 223 41.59 -12.15 -33.94
CA THR A 223 41.30 -11.27 -35.09
C THR A 223 39.81 -11.17 -35.37
N MET A 224 39.08 -12.29 -35.35
CA MET A 224 37.63 -12.30 -35.56
C MET A 224 36.90 -11.70 -34.36
N ARG A 225 37.34 -12.02 -33.15
CA ARG A 225 36.83 -11.42 -31.91
C ARG A 225 36.96 -9.89 -31.93
N ASN A 226 38.10 -9.38 -32.40
CA ASN A 226 38.31 -7.94 -32.60
C ASN A 226 37.44 -7.38 -33.73
N LEU A 227 37.21 -8.12 -34.82
CA LEU A 227 36.36 -7.69 -35.94
C LEU A 227 34.88 -7.56 -35.50
N VAL A 228 34.35 -8.57 -34.80
CA VAL A 228 33.01 -8.53 -34.18
C VAL A 228 32.92 -7.37 -33.17
N SER A 229 33.88 -7.29 -32.23
CA SER A 229 33.93 -6.21 -31.23
C SER A 229 33.99 -4.81 -31.87
N ASN A 230 34.77 -4.62 -32.93
CA ASN A 230 34.88 -3.34 -33.62
C ASN A 230 33.63 -2.99 -34.45
N ALA A 231 32.88 -3.99 -34.92
CA ALA A 231 31.58 -3.79 -35.55
C ALA A 231 30.51 -3.39 -34.52
N GLN A 232 30.49 -4.03 -33.35
CA GLN A 232 29.58 -3.71 -32.24
C GLN A 232 29.80 -2.30 -31.67
N ASN A 233 31.04 -1.81 -31.64
CA ASN A 233 31.38 -0.51 -31.04
C ASN A 233 31.34 0.70 -32.00
N ASN A 234 31.17 0.50 -33.31
CA ASN A 234 31.15 1.60 -34.30
C ASN A 234 29.74 1.96 -34.77
N THR A 235 29.12 2.94 -34.13
CA THR A 235 27.80 3.50 -34.48
C THR A 235 27.73 4.25 -35.82
N GLY A 236 28.77 4.16 -36.66
CA GLY A 236 28.88 4.84 -37.96
C GLY A 236 29.23 3.96 -39.16
N LEU A 237 29.39 2.64 -38.99
CA LEU A 237 29.77 1.72 -40.08
C LEU A 237 28.97 0.40 -40.00
N HIS A 238 27.97 0.23 -40.87
CA HIS A 238 27.04 -0.91 -40.91
C HIS A 238 27.67 -2.24 -41.37
N SER A 239 28.73 -2.69 -40.69
CA SER A 239 29.50 -3.90 -41.00
C SER A 239 28.93 -5.19 -40.40
N MET A 240 27.81 -5.12 -39.67
CA MET A 240 27.14 -6.28 -39.06
C MET A 240 25.62 -6.18 -39.21
N LEU A 241 24.97 -7.28 -39.60
CA LEU A 241 23.54 -7.33 -39.95
C LEU A 241 22.83 -8.50 -39.26
N TYR A 242 21.84 -8.19 -38.41
CA TYR A 242 20.89 -9.18 -37.89
C TYR A 242 19.76 -9.46 -38.88
N MET A 243 19.48 -10.75 -39.10
CA MET A 243 18.41 -11.24 -39.96
C MET A 243 17.21 -11.68 -39.12
N SER A 244 16.23 -10.79 -38.98
CA SER A 244 14.95 -11.05 -38.31
C SER A 244 14.08 -12.05 -39.08
N ASN A 245 13.00 -12.54 -38.46
CA ASN A 245 11.95 -13.35 -39.11
C ASN A 245 11.35 -12.68 -40.38
N PRO A 246 10.65 -13.42 -41.27
CA PRO A 246 10.04 -12.85 -42.48
C PRO A 246 9.09 -11.69 -42.22
N MET A 247 8.93 -10.84 -43.24
CA MET A 247 8.06 -9.66 -43.26
C MET A 247 6.88 -9.87 -44.22
N LYS A 248 5.88 -8.99 -44.16
CA LYS A 248 4.65 -9.00 -44.96
C LYS A 248 4.85 -9.31 -46.43
N ASP A 249 5.80 -8.64 -47.09
CA ASP A 249 6.15 -8.83 -48.51
C ASP A 249 6.54 -10.29 -48.81
N GLU A 250 7.26 -10.95 -47.90
CA GLU A 250 7.74 -12.32 -48.08
C GLU A 250 6.68 -13.36 -47.70
N LEU A 251 5.89 -13.08 -46.66
CA LEU A 251 4.71 -13.88 -46.32
C LEU A 251 3.68 -13.86 -47.46
N ALA A 252 3.47 -12.71 -48.10
CA ALA A 252 2.60 -12.54 -49.26
C ALA A 252 3.08 -13.38 -50.46
N ARG A 253 4.40 -13.40 -50.72
CA ARG A 253 4.99 -14.23 -51.78
C ARG A 253 4.88 -15.72 -51.46
N LEU A 254 5.15 -16.13 -50.21
CA LEU A 254 5.02 -17.52 -49.78
C LEU A 254 3.58 -18.02 -49.98
N LEU A 255 2.62 -17.20 -49.55
CA LEU A 255 1.19 -17.44 -49.73
C LEU A 255 0.83 -17.56 -51.23
N GLN A 256 1.31 -16.63 -52.06
CA GLN A 256 1.12 -16.63 -53.52
C GLN A 256 1.72 -17.89 -54.19
N ARG A 257 2.88 -18.38 -53.74
CA ARG A 257 3.49 -19.65 -54.21
C ARG A 257 2.62 -20.86 -53.83
N VAL A 258 2.15 -20.93 -52.59
CA VAL A 258 1.27 -22.03 -52.15
C VAL A 258 -0.06 -22.01 -52.91
N ARG A 259 -0.66 -20.82 -53.05
CA ARG A 259 -1.88 -20.57 -53.83
C ARG A 259 -1.77 -21.10 -55.27
N LEU A 260 -0.68 -20.75 -55.97
CA LEU A 260 -0.42 -21.20 -57.34
C LEU A 260 -0.11 -22.71 -57.42
N ARG A 261 0.69 -23.25 -56.48
CA ARG A 261 1.09 -24.66 -56.48
C ARG A 261 -0.05 -25.62 -56.13
N ASN A 262 -0.92 -25.23 -55.21
CA ASN A 262 -2.04 -26.04 -54.73
C ASN A 262 -3.37 -25.71 -55.43
N ASN A 263 -3.37 -24.75 -56.37
CA ASN A 263 -4.56 -24.24 -57.08
C ASN A 263 -5.70 -23.79 -56.13
N LEU A 264 -5.36 -23.08 -55.06
CA LEU A 264 -6.32 -22.62 -54.05
C LEU A 264 -7.23 -21.51 -54.63
N GLN A 265 -8.54 -21.60 -54.40
CA GLN A 265 -9.46 -20.49 -54.68
C GLN A 265 -9.14 -19.28 -53.80
N VAL A 266 -9.45 -18.05 -54.25
CA VAL A 266 -8.89 -16.82 -53.66
C VAL A 266 -9.97 -15.81 -53.31
N HIS A 267 -10.14 -15.57 -52.01
CA HIS A 267 -10.99 -14.50 -51.50
C HIS A 267 -10.09 -13.31 -51.12
N TRP A 268 -9.89 -12.40 -52.08
CA TRP A 268 -9.01 -11.24 -51.93
C TRP A 268 -9.42 -10.29 -50.78
N SER A 269 -10.69 -10.32 -50.39
CA SER A 269 -11.24 -9.66 -49.20
C SER A 269 -10.56 -10.14 -47.92
N GLY A 270 -9.85 -9.24 -47.24
CA GLY A 270 -9.18 -9.53 -45.97
C GLY A 270 -7.72 -10.02 -46.09
N LEU A 271 -7.21 -10.26 -47.30
CA LEU A 271 -5.84 -10.79 -47.52
C LEU A 271 -4.76 -9.90 -46.86
N ASP A 272 -4.90 -8.58 -46.95
CA ASP A 272 -3.95 -7.64 -46.31
C ASP A 272 -4.03 -7.68 -44.77
N LYS A 273 -5.23 -7.85 -44.20
CA LYS A 273 -5.43 -8.01 -42.75
C LYS A 273 -4.76 -9.30 -42.26
N MET A 274 -5.01 -10.39 -42.99
CA MET A 274 -4.46 -11.71 -42.73
C MET A 274 -2.92 -11.69 -42.69
N LEU A 275 -2.29 -11.05 -43.67
CA LEU A 275 -0.83 -10.93 -43.74
C LEU A 275 -0.22 -10.10 -42.60
N ARG A 276 -0.89 -9.02 -42.15
CA ARG A 276 -0.47 -8.25 -40.96
C ARG A 276 -0.53 -9.08 -39.67
N TRP A 277 -1.55 -9.93 -39.51
CA TRP A 277 -1.63 -10.82 -38.35
C TRP A 277 -0.50 -11.87 -38.36
N ILE A 278 -0.29 -12.54 -39.49
CA ILE A 278 0.75 -13.57 -39.66
C ILE A 278 2.17 -12.99 -39.41
N GLU A 279 2.39 -11.73 -39.76
CA GLU A 279 3.61 -10.98 -39.44
C GLU A 279 3.77 -10.70 -37.93
N ALA A 280 2.69 -10.30 -37.26
CA ALA A 280 2.69 -10.03 -35.82
C ALA A 280 2.88 -11.28 -34.94
N GLU A 281 2.64 -12.49 -35.46
CA GLU A 281 2.99 -13.74 -34.78
C GLU A 281 4.51 -13.99 -34.72
N ASN A 282 5.32 -13.27 -35.50
CA ASN A 282 6.79 -13.29 -35.50
C ASN A 282 7.40 -14.71 -35.55
N LYS A 283 6.94 -15.56 -36.49
CA LYS A 283 7.45 -16.94 -36.69
C LYS A 283 8.34 -17.08 -37.93
N PRO A 284 9.28 -18.05 -37.97
CA PRO A 284 10.13 -18.32 -39.14
C PRO A 284 9.34 -18.71 -40.40
N LEU A 285 9.94 -18.57 -41.59
CA LEU A 285 9.23 -18.79 -42.86
C LEU A 285 8.81 -20.25 -43.02
N LYS A 286 9.59 -21.20 -42.50
CA LYS A 286 9.27 -22.64 -42.51
C LYS A 286 8.01 -22.98 -41.73
N HIS A 287 7.72 -22.27 -40.63
CA HIS A 287 6.49 -22.46 -39.86
C HIS A 287 5.26 -22.16 -40.72
N TRP A 288 5.28 -21.01 -41.41
CA TRP A 288 4.22 -20.62 -42.35
C TRP A 288 4.18 -21.51 -43.59
N ALA A 289 5.33 -21.95 -44.10
CA ALA A 289 5.40 -22.83 -45.26
C ALA A 289 4.81 -24.23 -44.98
N ILE A 290 4.82 -24.69 -43.72
CA ILE A 290 4.11 -25.91 -43.27
C ILE A 290 2.62 -25.62 -43.11
N ASN A 291 2.27 -24.52 -42.43
CA ASN A 291 0.88 -24.19 -42.11
C ASN A 291 0.03 -23.85 -43.34
N PHE A 292 0.53 -23.05 -44.29
CA PHE A 292 -0.20 -22.70 -45.51
C PHE A 292 -0.52 -23.92 -46.40
N ARG A 293 0.24 -25.03 -46.30
CA ARG A 293 -0.06 -26.28 -47.03
C ARG A 293 -1.34 -26.99 -46.55
N LYS A 294 -1.87 -26.63 -45.37
CA LYS A 294 -3.12 -27.17 -44.82
C LYS A 294 -4.38 -26.52 -45.41
N LEU A 295 -4.24 -25.32 -45.99
CA LEU A 295 -5.33 -24.52 -46.53
C LEU A 295 -5.93 -25.19 -47.78
N LYS A 296 -7.27 -25.21 -47.87
CA LYS A 296 -8.03 -25.76 -49.01
C LYS A 296 -8.48 -24.64 -49.95
N GLU A 297 -8.71 -23.46 -49.40
CA GLU A 297 -8.93 -22.18 -50.09
C GLU A 297 -8.10 -21.06 -49.41
N LEU A 298 -8.01 -19.92 -50.08
CA LEU A 298 -7.33 -18.71 -49.60
C LEU A 298 -8.36 -17.67 -49.13
N SER A 299 -9.09 -17.99 -48.06
CA SER A 299 -10.03 -17.07 -47.39
C SER A 299 -9.54 -16.69 -46.00
N TYR A 300 -9.93 -15.49 -45.54
CA TYR A 300 -9.66 -15.07 -44.16
C TYR A 300 -10.29 -16.03 -43.14
N GLU A 301 -11.49 -16.55 -43.44
CA GLU A 301 -12.23 -17.47 -42.58
C GLU A 301 -11.56 -18.85 -42.48
N GLN A 302 -11.13 -19.47 -43.60
CA GLN A 302 -10.42 -20.75 -43.51
C GLN A 302 -9.02 -20.58 -42.91
N VAL A 303 -8.31 -19.47 -43.16
CA VAL A 303 -7.03 -19.21 -42.49
C VAL A 303 -7.22 -19.02 -41.00
N LYS A 304 -8.29 -18.32 -40.58
CA LYS A 304 -8.70 -18.22 -39.17
C LYS A 304 -9.03 -19.60 -38.58
N TYR A 305 -9.71 -20.47 -39.30
CA TYR A 305 -10.04 -21.82 -38.84
C TYR A 305 -8.80 -22.73 -38.75
N GLU A 306 -8.14 -23.02 -39.87
CA GLU A 306 -7.07 -24.03 -39.98
C GLU A 306 -5.76 -23.60 -39.27
N LEU A 307 -5.52 -22.29 -39.08
CA LEU A 307 -4.30 -21.79 -38.43
C LEU A 307 -4.53 -21.24 -37.01
N ILE A 308 -5.77 -20.85 -36.64
CA ILE A 308 -6.06 -20.21 -35.33
C ILE A 308 -6.98 -21.05 -34.44
N ALA A 309 -7.35 -22.28 -34.84
CA ALA A 309 -7.93 -23.28 -33.93
C ALA A 309 -7.05 -23.65 -32.72
N HIS A 310 -5.79 -23.19 -32.67
CA HIS A 310 -4.91 -23.28 -31.50
C HIS A 310 -4.81 -21.98 -30.66
N GLY A 311 -5.68 -21.00 -30.91
CA GLY A 311 -6.10 -20.01 -29.90
C GLY A 311 -5.57 -18.58 -30.05
N LYS A 312 -6.35 -17.72 -30.73
CA LYS A 312 -6.68 -16.33 -30.34
C LYS A 312 -7.65 -15.70 -31.34
N ASN A 313 -8.83 -15.28 -30.88
CA ASN A 313 -9.75 -14.51 -31.72
C ASN A 313 -9.18 -13.11 -31.94
N VAL A 314 -8.63 -12.85 -33.13
CA VAL A 314 -8.13 -11.51 -33.50
C VAL A 314 -9.33 -10.64 -33.89
N ASP A 315 -9.49 -9.54 -33.15
CA ASP A 315 -10.47 -8.48 -33.41
C ASP A 315 -9.98 -7.62 -34.58
N GLU A 316 -10.85 -7.32 -35.54
CA GLU A 316 -10.49 -6.64 -36.78
C GLU A 316 -10.47 -5.11 -36.68
N ARG A 317 -10.87 -4.56 -35.53
CA ARG A 317 -10.97 -3.12 -35.29
C ARG A 317 -9.62 -2.53 -34.87
N PRO A 318 -9.32 -1.25 -35.19
CA PRO A 318 -8.06 -0.62 -34.80
C PRO A 318 -7.82 -0.71 -33.29
N GLY A 319 -6.58 -0.94 -32.86
CA GLY A 319 -6.26 -1.04 -31.43
C GLY A 319 -6.68 0.21 -30.62
N SER A 320 -6.77 1.37 -31.26
CA SER A 320 -7.24 2.62 -30.66
C SER A 320 -8.76 2.69 -30.47
N GLU A 321 -9.55 1.98 -31.28
CA GLU A 321 -11.00 1.86 -31.12
C GLU A 321 -11.31 0.88 -29.98
N ARG A 322 -10.61 -0.27 -29.98
CA ARG A 322 -10.67 -1.29 -28.94
C ARG A 322 -10.23 -0.78 -27.56
N LEU A 323 -9.35 0.23 -27.52
CA LEU A 323 -8.95 0.93 -26.30
C LEU A 323 -10.08 1.78 -25.69
N GLU A 324 -10.92 2.40 -26.52
CA GLU A 324 -12.06 3.20 -26.05
C GLU A 324 -13.15 2.32 -25.43
N GLU A 325 -13.35 1.13 -25.98
CA GLU A 325 -14.32 0.14 -25.50
C GLU A 325 -13.95 -0.54 -24.18
N LEU A 326 -12.71 -0.40 -23.71
CA LEU A 326 -12.34 -0.89 -22.38
C LEU A 326 -13.19 -0.18 -21.33
N ILE A 327 -13.78 -0.96 -20.43
CA ILE A 327 -14.61 -0.44 -19.33
C ILE A 327 -13.71 0.35 -18.38
N GLY A 328 -14.09 1.58 -18.03
CA GLY A 328 -13.29 2.45 -17.16
C GLY A 328 -12.00 2.90 -17.83
N LEU A 329 -10.89 2.98 -17.06
CA LEU A 329 -9.56 3.37 -17.54
C LEU A 329 -9.47 4.73 -18.25
N GLU A 330 -10.38 5.68 -18.00
CA GLU A 330 -10.46 6.95 -18.75
C GLU A 330 -9.16 7.78 -18.68
N ASN A 331 -8.48 7.79 -17.53
CA ASN A 331 -7.16 8.42 -17.38
C ASN A 331 -6.10 7.74 -18.29
N VAL A 332 -6.02 6.41 -18.28
CA VAL A 332 -5.15 5.63 -19.18
C VAL A 332 -5.47 5.91 -20.65
N LYS A 333 -6.74 5.93 -21.05
CA LYS A 333 -7.16 6.26 -22.43
C LYS A 333 -6.67 7.65 -22.83
N GLU A 334 -6.83 8.65 -21.97
CA GLU A 334 -6.40 10.02 -22.26
C GLU A 334 -4.87 10.16 -22.32
N GLN A 335 -4.14 9.55 -21.38
CA GLN A 335 -2.67 9.56 -21.38
C GLN A 335 -2.10 8.84 -22.62
N VAL A 336 -2.64 7.68 -22.98
CA VAL A 336 -2.24 6.93 -24.18
C VAL A 336 -2.58 7.73 -25.44
N LYS A 337 -3.77 8.34 -25.56
CA LYS A 337 -4.11 9.27 -26.66
C LYS A 337 -3.11 10.42 -26.79
N LYS A 338 -2.79 11.11 -25.70
CA LYS A 338 -1.80 12.21 -25.65
C LYS A 338 -0.44 11.75 -26.16
N HIS A 339 0.02 10.57 -25.72
CA HIS A 339 1.30 10.00 -26.13
C HIS A 339 1.33 9.60 -27.61
N ILE A 340 0.27 8.94 -28.12
CA ILE A 340 0.14 8.61 -29.55
C ILE A 340 0.12 9.87 -30.42
N ALA A 341 -0.56 10.93 -29.98
CA ALA A 341 -0.60 12.22 -30.69
C ALA A 341 0.79 12.86 -30.76
N LEU A 342 1.55 12.84 -29.66
CA LEU A 342 2.94 13.29 -29.62
C LEU A 342 3.83 12.50 -30.59
N ILE A 343 3.75 11.16 -30.61
CA ILE A 343 4.54 10.33 -31.54
C ILE A 343 4.14 10.59 -33.00
N LYS A 344 2.85 10.75 -33.30
CA LYS A 344 2.36 11.08 -34.66
C LYS A 344 2.81 12.49 -35.09
N ALA A 345 3.01 13.42 -34.15
CA ALA A 345 3.54 14.75 -34.43
C ALA A 345 5.07 14.74 -34.66
N THR A 346 5.85 14.06 -33.81
CA THR A 346 7.31 13.97 -33.97
C THR A 346 7.69 13.24 -35.27
N ARG A 347 6.94 12.21 -35.68
CA ARG A 347 7.13 11.53 -36.97
C ARG A 347 6.99 12.46 -38.19
N LYS A 348 6.21 13.55 -38.09
CA LYS A 348 6.04 14.54 -39.18
C LYS A 348 7.14 15.60 -39.24
N ASN A 349 8.01 15.70 -38.22
CA ASN A 349 9.09 16.69 -38.18
C ASN A 349 10.40 16.03 -37.71
N PRO A 350 11.35 15.74 -38.62
CA PRO A 350 12.62 15.08 -38.29
C PRO A 350 13.46 15.75 -37.20
N GLN A 351 13.32 17.05 -36.95
CA GLN A 351 14.02 17.71 -35.83
C GLN A 351 13.38 17.41 -34.47
N LEU A 352 12.06 17.22 -34.42
CA LEU A 352 11.35 16.79 -33.20
C LEU A 352 11.48 15.27 -32.96
N ALA A 353 11.74 14.49 -34.01
CA ALA A 353 11.97 13.04 -33.91
C ALA A 353 13.19 12.66 -33.04
N LYS A 354 14.22 13.53 -32.95
CA LYS A 354 15.43 13.24 -32.14
C LYS A 354 15.18 12.97 -30.66
N ASN A 355 14.08 13.49 -30.09
CA ASN A 355 13.72 13.32 -28.68
C ASN A 355 12.51 12.37 -28.49
N ARG A 356 12.24 11.50 -29.46
CA ARG A 356 11.17 10.49 -29.41
C ARG A 356 11.45 9.49 -28.28
N ARG A 357 10.56 9.42 -27.29
CA ARG A 357 10.57 8.39 -26.24
C ARG A 357 9.45 7.39 -26.53
N LEU A 358 9.79 6.13 -26.80
CA LEU A 358 8.82 5.06 -27.03
C LEU A 358 8.56 4.19 -25.79
N HIS A 359 9.51 4.14 -24.85
CA HIS A 359 9.44 3.29 -23.67
C HIS A 359 8.49 3.87 -22.61
N LEU A 360 7.72 3.00 -21.95
CA LEU A 360 6.65 3.35 -21.01
C LEU A 360 6.81 2.64 -19.66
N VAL A 361 6.33 3.28 -18.60
CA VAL A 361 5.90 2.62 -17.35
C VAL A 361 4.38 2.49 -17.38
N LEU A 362 3.85 1.32 -17.03
CA LEU A 362 2.44 1.12 -16.65
C LEU A 362 2.41 0.78 -15.16
N GLN A 363 2.02 1.73 -14.31
CA GLN A 363 2.06 1.58 -12.85
C GLN A 363 0.64 1.51 -12.28
N GLY A 364 0.37 0.52 -11.42
CA GLY A 364 -0.90 0.37 -10.71
C GLY A 364 -1.12 -1.05 -10.18
N ASN A 365 -2.21 -1.27 -9.45
CA ASN A 365 -2.51 -2.51 -8.74
C ASN A 365 -2.64 -3.76 -9.66
N PRO A 366 -2.64 -4.99 -9.11
CA PRO A 366 -2.90 -6.22 -9.87
C PRO A 366 -4.24 -6.14 -10.62
N GLY A 367 -4.40 -6.86 -11.73
CA GLY A 367 -5.69 -7.01 -12.42
C GLY A 367 -6.32 -5.72 -12.99
N THR A 368 -5.60 -4.59 -12.99
CA THR A 368 -6.06 -3.32 -13.61
C THR A 368 -6.03 -3.33 -15.14
N GLY A 369 -5.37 -4.32 -15.78
CA GLY A 369 -5.37 -4.49 -17.24
C GLY A 369 -4.11 -4.00 -17.96
N LYS A 370 -3.00 -3.75 -17.23
CA LYS A 370 -1.69 -3.33 -17.76
C LYS A 370 -1.28 -4.10 -19.03
N THR A 371 -1.28 -5.43 -18.98
CA THR A 371 -0.89 -6.33 -20.10
C THR A 371 -1.83 -6.21 -21.30
N THR A 372 -3.15 -6.05 -21.06
CA THR A 372 -4.15 -5.83 -22.11
C THR A 372 -3.91 -4.52 -22.85
N VAL A 373 -3.63 -3.44 -22.10
CA VAL A 373 -3.33 -2.13 -22.69
C VAL A 373 -1.96 -2.13 -23.38
N ALA A 374 -0.94 -2.81 -22.85
CA ALA A 374 0.35 -2.99 -23.51
C ALA A 374 0.21 -3.65 -24.90
N ARG A 375 -0.68 -4.64 -25.03
CA ARG A 375 -1.02 -5.29 -26.30
C ARG A 375 -1.69 -4.34 -27.30
N LEU A 376 -2.63 -3.53 -26.84
CA LEU A 376 -3.25 -2.49 -27.67
C LEU A 376 -2.26 -1.39 -28.07
N ILE A 377 -1.34 -0.98 -27.18
CA ILE A 377 -0.27 -0.02 -27.49
C ILE A 377 0.62 -0.55 -28.60
N ALA A 378 0.98 -1.84 -28.58
CA ALA A 378 1.74 -2.49 -29.65
C ALA A 378 1.03 -2.40 -31.02
N GLU A 379 -0.25 -2.77 -31.06
CA GLU A 379 -1.09 -2.65 -32.26
C GLU A 379 -1.20 -1.20 -32.76
N ILE A 380 -1.44 -0.24 -31.86
CA ILE A 380 -1.57 1.18 -32.20
C ILE A 380 -0.24 1.77 -32.69
N TYR A 381 0.89 1.34 -32.14
CA TYR A 381 2.21 1.77 -32.60
C TYR A 381 2.47 1.28 -34.02
N ARG A 382 2.13 0.03 -34.37
CA ARG A 382 2.13 -0.44 -35.77
C ARG A 382 1.22 0.43 -36.64
N ASP A 383 -0.03 0.64 -36.24
CA ASP A 383 -1.01 1.35 -37.07
C ASP A 383 -0.71 2.86 -37.22
N ALA A 384 0.08 3.43 -36.31
CA ALA A 384 0.66 4.76 -36.41
C ALA A 384 1.99 4.82 -37.22
N GLY A 385 2.52 3.66 -37.64
CA GLY A 385 3.82 3.49 -38.28
C GLY A 385 4.98 3.94 -37.39
N VAL A 386 4.93 3.52 -36.13
CA VAL A 386 5.96 3.72 -35.10
C VAL A 386 6.90 2.52 -35.05
N LEU A 387 6.32 1.33 -35.11
CA LEU A 387 6.96 0.02 -35.17
C LEU A 387 6.49 -0.67 -36.46
N GLU A 388 7.29 -1.56 -37.05
CA GLU A 388 6.88 -2.22 -38.30
C GLU A 388 5.83 -3.33 -38.06
N ARG A 389 5.92 -4.05 -36.93
CA ARG A 389 5.06 -5.21 -36.60
C ARG A 389 4.09 -4.94 -35.46
N GLY A 390 4.55 -4.29 -34.39
CA GLY A 390 3.73 -4.04 -33.19
C GLY A 390 3.20 -5.32 -32.55
N HIS A 391 3.99 -6.40 -32.55
CA HIS A 391 3.72 -7.57 -31.73
C HIS A 391 4.13 -7.32 -30.27
N LEU A 392 3.66 -8.17 -29.36
CA LEU A 392 3.96 -8.08 -27.93
C LEU A 392 4.70 -9.34 -27.47
N VAL A 393 5.89 -9.16 -26.91
CA VAL A 393 6.65 -10.18 -26.17
C VAL A 393 6.47 -9.91 -24.68
N GLU A 394 5.79 -10.80 -23.98
CA GLU A 394 5.53 -10.72 -22.53
C GLU A 394 6.61 -11.51 -21.77
N THR A 395 7.20 -10.94 -20.72
CA THR A 395 8.27 -11.56 -19.92
C THR A 395 8.25 -11.11 -18.45
N GLU A 396 8.98 -11.85 -17.62
CA GLU A 396 9.21 -11.64 -16.18
C GLU A 396 10.73 -11.67 -15.89
N ARG A 397 11.16 -11.50 -14.63
CA ARG A 397 12.54 -11.83 -14.18
C ARG A 397 13.01 -13.19 -14.71
N LYS A 398 12.16 -14.22 -14.66
CA LYS A 398 12.47 -15.59 -15.14
C LYS A 398 12.77 -15.69 -16.64
N GLY A 399 12.26 -14.75 -17.45
CA GLY A 399 12.51 -14.72 -18.89
C GLY A 399 13.81 -14.01 -19.27
N LEU A 400 14.28 -13.06 -18.44
CA LEU A 400 15.49 -12.27 -18.71
C LEU A 400 16.72 -12.77 -17.93
N VAL A 401 16.59 -12.97 -16.61
CA VAL A 401 17.70 -13.37 -15.71
C VAL A 401 17.95 -14.87 -15.80
N ALA A 402 19.21 -15.30 -15.86
CA ALA A 402 19.62 -16.70 -15.86
C ALA A 402 20.05 -17.20 -14.48
N GLU A 403 20.13 -18.54 -14.33
CA GLU A 403 20.53 -19.21 -13.07
C GLU A 403 22.05 -19.39 -12.95
N TYR A 404 22.82 -19.08 -14.00
CA TYR A 404 24.25 -19.30 -14.09
C TYR A 404 24.99 -18.05 -14.57
N VAL A 405 26.21 -17.84 -14.05
CA VAL A 405 27.07 -16.69 -14.34
C VAL A 405 27.34 -16.57 -15.84
N GLY A 406 27.13 -15.36 -16.40
CA GLY A 406 27.39 -15.06 -17.81
C GLY A 406 26.37 -15.62 -18.80
N GLN A 407 25.24 -16.16 -18.32
CA GLN A 407 24.11 -16.57 -19.17
C GLN A 407 22.96 -15.56 -19.17
N THR A 408 23.04 -14.47 -18.40
CA THR A 408 21.94 -13.50 -18.30
C THR A 408 21.93 -12.52 -19.46
N SER A 409 23.09 -12.01 -19.90
CA SER A 409 23.15 -11.18 -21.13
C SER A 409 22.61 -11.95 -22.35
N PRO A 410 23.07 -13.20 -22.67
CA PRO A 410 22.57 -13.91 -23.86
C PRO A 410 21.09 -14.27 -23.81
N LYS A 411 20.53 -14.38 -22.61
CA LYS A 411 19.10 -14.63 -22.38
C LYS A 411 18.27 -13.34 -22.55
N THR A 412 18.76 -12.23 -22.00
CA THR A 412 18.12 -10.91 -22.14
C THR A 412 18.20 -10.38 -23.57
N ASP A 413 19.37 -10.47 -24.21
CA ASP A 413 19.63 -10.08 -25.60
C ASP A 413 18.69 -10.81 -26.57
N ARG A 414 18.54 -12.14 -26.39
CA ARG A 414 17.59 -12.95 -27.17
C ARG A 414 16.14 -12.45 -27.04
N VAL A 415 15.66 -12.19 -25.82
CA VAL A 415 14.28 -11.71 -25.61
C VAL A 415 14.08 -10.30 -26.18
N CYS A 416 15.11 -9.44 -26.13
CA CYS A 416 15.08 -8.14 -26.78
C CYS A 416 15.03 -8.27 -28.32
N GLN A 417 15.81 -9.18 -28.91
CA GLN A 417 15.77 -9.48 -30.35
C GLN A 417 14.42 -10.06 -30.81
N GLU A 418 13.82 -10.95 -30.02
CA GLU A 418 12.47 -11.48 -30.29
C GLU A 418 11.39 -10.36 -30.22
N ALA A 419 11.65 -9.25 -29.52
CA ALA A 419 10.79 -8.08 -29.43
C ALA A 419 11.06 -6.98 -30.49
N LEU A 420 12.11 -7.08 -31.31
CA LEU A 420 12.45 -6.04 -32.31
C LEU A 420 11.36 -5.84 -33.37
N ASP A 421 11.12 -4.58 -33.71
CA ASP A 421 10.01 -4.08 -34.53
C ASP A 421 8.63 -4.23 -33.86
N GLY A 422 8.63 -4.45 -32.53
CA GLY A 422 7.48 -4.64 -31.65
C GLY A 422 7.68 -4.06 -30.24
N VAL A 423 7.00 -4.67 -29.26
CA VAL A 423 6.98 -4.25 -27.86
C VAL A 423 7.48 -5.39 -26.96
N LEU A 424 8.47 -5.09 -26.11
CA LEU A 424 8.84 -5.90 -24.96
C LEU A 424 8.07 -5.43 -23.73
N PHE A 425 7.25 -6.30 -23.13
CA PHE A 425 6.52 -6.03 -21.90
C PHE A 425 7.13 -6.86 -20.75
N ILE A 426 7.63 -6.18 -19.73
CA ILE A 426 8.24 -6.78 -18.54
C ILE A 426 7.29 -6.53 -17.36
N ASP A 427 6.64 -7.59 -16.87
CA ASP A 427 5.78 -7.49 -15.69
C ASP A 427 6.57 -7.62 -14.38
N GLU A 428 6.03 -7.02 -13.32
CA GLU A 428 6.67 -6.82 -12.01
C GLU A 428 8.17 -6.44 -12.11
N VAL A 429 8.49 -5.41 -12.92
CA VAL A 429 9.85 -5.06 -13.35
C VAL A 429 10.87 -4.89 -12.20
N TYR A 430 10.41 -4.46 -11.02
CA TYR A 430 11.23 -4.29 -9.82
C TYR A 430 11.87 -5.61 -9.36
N ASN A 431 11.23 -6.76 -9.65
CA ASN A 431 11.81 -8.08 -9.40
C ASN A 431 13.10 -8.34 -10.22
N LEU A 432 13.47 -7.49 -11.18
CA LEU A 432 14.77 -7.60 -11.87
C LEU A 432 15.97 -7.33 -10.95
N LYS A 433 15.83 -6.63 -9.83
CA LYS A 433 16.93 -6.36 -8.90
C LYS A 433 16.46 -6.53 -7.45
N GLN A 434 16.59 -7.74 -6.92
CA GLN A 434 15.97 -8.11 -5.64
C GLN A 434 16.76 -7.60 -4.43
N HIS A 435 18.09 -7.50 -4.55
CA HIS A 435 19.01 -7.02 -3.51
C HIS A 435 20.16 -6.23 -4.15
N GLU A 436 20.91 -5.43 -3.38
CA GLU A 436 22.05 -4.66 -3.91
C GLU A 436 23.14 -5.54 -4.57
N ASN A 437 23.31 -6.77 -4.07
CA ASN A 437 24.27 -7.75 -4.57
C ASN A 437 23.72 -8.65 -5.71
N ASP A 438 22.55 -8.34 -6.29
CA ASP A 438 21.94 -9.08 -7.39
C ASP A 438 22.63 -8.78 -8.74
N THR A 439 23.84 -9.32 -8.91
CA THR A 439 24.68 -9.08 -10.09
C THR A 439 24.05 -9.55 -11.39
N PHE A 440 23.33 -10.68 -11.37
CA PHE A 440 22.60 -11.17 -12.55
C PHE A 440 21.41 -10.27 -12.88
N GLY A 441 20.71 -9.75 -11.86
CA GLY A 441 19.69 -8.72 -12.03
C GLY A 441 20.21 -7.46 -12.71
N GLN A 442 21.39 -6.97 -12.29
CA GLN A 442 22.05 -5.83 -12.92
C GLN A 442 22.51 -6.15 -14.36
N GLU A 443 23.06 -7.34 -14.62
CA GLU A 443 23.47 -7.81 -15.96
C GLU A 443 22.30 -7.74 -16.98
N ALA A 444 21.08 -8.13 -16.56
CA ALA A 444 19.87 -8.00 -17.37
C ALA A 444 19.47 -6.53 -17.59
N ILE A 445 19.54 -5.69 -16.55
CA ILE A 445 19.19 -4.26 -16.63
C ILE A 445 20.15 -3.51 -17.57
N ASP A 446 21.45 -3.79 -17.49
CA ASP A 446 22.47 -3.15 -18.32
C ASP A 446 22.34 -3.57 -19.80
N THR A 447 22.06 -4.85 -20.04
CA THR A 447 21.75 -5.38 -21.39
C THR A 447 20.49 -4.73 -21.97
N LEU A 448 19.41 -4.61 -21.17
CA LEU A 448 18.18 -3.94 -21.58
C LEU A 448 18.42 -2.45 -21.89
N MET A 449 19.22 -1.75 -21.08
CA MET A 449 19.58 -0.34 -21.32
C MET A 449 20.33 -0.14 -22.63
N LYS A 450 21.20 -1.07 -23.05
CA LYS A 450 21.87 -1.05 -24.36
C LYS A 450 20.83 -1.11 -25.49
N PHE A 451 19.94 -2.11 -25.48
CA PHE A 451 18.88 -2.25 -26.48
C PHE A 451 17.93 -1.03 -26.56
N MET A 452 17.62 -0.41 -25.41
CA MET A 452 16.82 0.82 -25.34
C MET A 452 17.52 2.05 -25.94
N GLU A 453 18.84 2.03 -26.17
CA GLU A 453 19.56 3.10 -26.85
C GLU A 453 19.81 2.79 -28.33
N ASP A 454 20.29 1.58 -28.62
CA ASP A 454 20.73 1.18 -29.96
C ASP A 454 19.55 0.97 -30.92
N GLU A 455 18.43 0.43 -30.44
CA GLU A 455 17.25 0.07 -31.23
C GLU A 455 16.01 0.95 -30.91
N LYS A 456 16.24 2.16 -30.38
CA LYS A 456 15.21 3.10 -29.86
C LYS A 456 14.06 3.49 -30.82
N ASP A 457 14.24 3.34 -32.13
CA ASP A 457 13.18 3.57 -33.13
C ASP A 457 12.43 2.30 -33.54
N ARG A 458 12.90 1.13 -33.11
CA ARG A 458 12.39 -0.21 -33.47
C ARG A 458 11.95 -1.06 -32.28
N LEU A 459 12.34 -0.70 -31.05
CA LEU A 459 11.98 -1.39 -29.82
C LEU A 459 11.24 -0.44 -28.88
N CYS A 460 9.98 -0.76 -28.57
CA CYS A 460 9.30 -0.21 -27.40
C CYS A 460 9.53 -1.16 -26.21
N VAL A 461 9.86 -0.60 -25.04
CA VAL A 461 9.94 -1.36 -23.78
C VAL A 461 8.88 -0.81 -22.84
N ILE A 462 8.03 -1.68 -22.34
CA ILE A 462 6.97 -1.37 -21.38
C ILE A 462 7.29 -2.09 -20.08
N MET A 463 7.44 -1.32 -19.01
CA MET A 463 7.74 -1.80 -17.67
C MET A 463 6.47 -1.73 -16.81
N ALA A 464 6.06 -2.84 -16.20
CA ALA A 464 4.83 -2.94 -15.42
C ALA A 464 5.07 -3.40 -13.98
N GLY A 465 4.11 -3.09 -13.09
CA GLY A 465 4.24 -3.29 -11.65
C GLY A 465 3.40 -2.31 -10.82
N TYR A 466 3.68 -2.24 -9.52
CA TYR A 466 2.99 -1.39 -8.54
C TYR A 466 3.70 -0.02 -8.35
N ASN A 467 2.97 0.98 -7.86
CA ASN A 467 3.38 2.40 -7.94
C ASN A 467 4.64 2.74 -7.11
N LYS A 468 4.77 2.15 -5.92
CA LYS A 468 5.89 2.41 -5.01
C LYS A 468 7.14 1.70 -5.52
N GLU A 469 7.01 0.41 -5.80
CA GLU A 469 8.07 -0.49 -6.21
C GLU A 469 8.68 -0.10 -7.56
N ILE A 470 7.87 0.38 -8.53
CA ILE A 470 8.41 0.96 -9.77
C ILE A 470 9.19 2.25 -9.49
N SER A 471 8.74 3.09 -8.56
CA SER A 471 9.41 4.36 -8.27
C SER A 471 10.77 4.12 -7.60
N GLU A 472 10.81 3.25 -6.58
CA GLU A 472 12.05 2.79 -5.92
C GLU A 472 13.01 2.09 -6.91
N PHE A 473 12.47 1.27 -7.83
CA PHE A 473 13.27 0.61 -8.88
C PHE A 473 13.85 1.60 -9.91
N LEU A 474 13.11 2.64 -10.29
CA LEU A 474 13.63 3.65 -11.23
C LEU A 474 14.60 4.63 -10.57
N GLU A 475 14.39 4.99 -9.31
CA GLU A 475 15.31 5.86 -8.55
C GLU A 475 16.65 5.17 -8.29
N SER A 476 16.63 3.86 -7.99
CA SER A 476 17.84 3.02 -7.91
C SER A 476 18.49 2.70 -9.26
N ASN A 477 17.85 3.04 -10.39
CA ASN A 477 18.39 2.86 -11.75
C ASN A 477 18.25 4.12 -12.64
N PRO A 478 19.01 5.21 -12.39
CA PRO A 478 18.89 6.47 -13.13
C PRO A 478 19.08 6.36 -14.67
N GLY A 479 19.75 5.30 -15.14
CA GLY A 479 19.91 5.01 -16.58
C GLY A 479 18.61 4.54 -17.26
N LEU A 480 17.72 3.85 -16.53
CA LEU A 480 16.36 3.50 -16.98
C LEU A 480 15.45 4.73 -16.87
N GLN A 481 15.48 5.43 -15.72
CA GLN A 481 14.64 6.61 -15.44
C GLN A 481 14.75 7.70 -16.51
N ARG A 482 15.95 7.91 -17.08
CA ARG A 482 16.19 8.88 -18.18
C ARG A 482 15.57 8.47 -19.52
N ARG A 483 15.37 7.17 -19.76
CA ARG A 483 14.83 6.61 -21.01
C ARG A 483 13.32 6.41 -20.95
N VAL A 484 12.80 5.95 -19.82
CA VAL A 484 11.35 5.74 -19.60
C VAL A 484 10.69 7.02 -19.08
N GLY A 485 10.63 8.02 -19.97
CA GLY A 485 10.14 9.36 -19.63
C GLY A 485 8.62 9.54 -19.67
N VAL A 486 7.83 8.46 -19.75
CA VAL A 486 6.37 8.47 -19.75
C VAL A 486 5.87 7.37 -18.84
N ARG A 487 5.09 7.74 -17.83
CA ARG A 487 4.37 6.82 -16.95
C ARG A 487 2.89 6.84 -17.33
N VAL A 488 2.18 5.75 -17.08
CA VAL A 488 0.75 5.59 -17.29
C VAL A 488 0.13 4.99 -16.04
N ASP A 489 -0.81 5.72 -15.44
CA ASP A 489 -1.39 5.39 -14.13
C ASP A 489 -2.66 4.55 -14.26
N PHE A 490 -2.62 3.33 -13.71
CA PHE A 490 -3.74 2.40 -13.69
C PHE A 490 -4.45 2.46 -12.35
N GLU A 491 -5.49 3.29 -12.28
CA GLU A 491 -6.42 3.40 -11.15
C GLU A 491 -7.20 2.09 -10.90
N ASP A 492 -7.65 1.90 -9.66
CA ASP A 492 -8.56 0.79 -9.31
C ASP A 492 -9.94 0.97 -9.96
N TYR A 493 -10.46 -0.10 -10.56
CA TYR A 493 -11.82 -0.11 -11.10
C TYR A 493 -12.86 0.13 -10.00
N ARG A 494 -13.80 1.03 -10.27
CA ARG A 494 -14.92 1.35 -9.39
C ARG A 494 -15.92 0.18 -9.31
N PRO A 495 -16.79 0.09 -8.29
CA PRO A 495 -17.77 -1.00 -8.16
C PRO A 495 -18.63 -1.21 -9.41
N GLU A 496 -19.03 -0.14 -10.09
CA GLU A 496 -19.85 -0.17 -11.31
C GLU A 496 -19.05 -0.64 -12.53
N GLU A 497 -17.72 -0.45 -12.53
CA GLU A 497 -16.81 -0.89 -13.58
C GLU A 497 -16.46 -2.36 -13.39
N LEU A 498 -16.14 -2.78 -12.16
CA LEU A 498 -15.98 -4.19 -11.78
C LEU A 498 -17.23 -5.00 -12.14
N LYS A 499 -18.42 -4.49 -11.84
CA LYS A 499 -19.68 -5.15 -12.21
C LYS A 499 -19.85 -5.25 -13.73
N LYS A 500 -19.55 -4.20 -14.50
CA LYS A 500 -19.59 -4.25 -15.98
C LYS A 500 -18.58 -5.27 -16.55
N ILE A 501 -17.39 -5.38 -15.96
CA ILE A 501 -16.35 -6.34 -16.37
C ILE A 501 -16.81 -7.78 -16.08
N PHE A 502 -17.40 -8.00 -14.90
CA PHE A 502 -18.06 -9.25 -14.53
C PHE A 502 -19.20 -9.62 -15.51
N ASP A 503 -20.12 -8.70 -15.77
CA ASP A 503 -21.24 -8.89 -16.69
C ASP A 503 -20.74 -9.21 -18.13
N LEU A 504 -19.63 -8.60 -18.55
CA LEU A 504 -18.99 -8.86 -19.85
C LEU A 504 -18.39 -10.26 -19.91
N LYS A 505 -17.61 -10.67 -18.90
CA LYS A 505 -17.02 -12.03 -18.82
C LYS A 505 -18.10 -13.10 -18.74
N ALA A 506 -19.15 -12.91 -17.94
CA ALA A 506 -20.28 -13.84 -17.83
C ALA A 506 -20.96 -14.09 -19.19
N ARG A 507 -21.20 -13.02 -19.98
CA ARG A 507 -21.73 -13.13 -21.35
C ARG A 507 -20.76 -13.84 -22.29
N GLN A 508 -19.46 -13.56 -22.21
CA GLN A 508 -18.43 -14.23 -23.03
C GLN A 508 -18.33 -15.74 -22.73
N MET A 509 -18.63 -16.15 -21.50
CA MET A 509 -18.69 -17.56 -21.08
C MET A 509 -20.08 -18.20 -21.28
N GLY A 510 -21.07 -17.46 -21.81
CA GLY A 510 -22.43 -17.95 -22.07
C GLY A 510 -23.31 -18.14 -20.82
N VAL A 511 -22.90 -17.61 -19.68
CA VAL A 511 -23.49 -17.88 -18.36
C VAL A 511 -24.73 -17.00 -18.09
N LYS A 512 -25.80 -17.62 -17.59
CA LYS A 512 -27.04 -16.94 -17.16
C LYS A 512 -27.01 -16.68 -15.65
N ILE A 513 -27.44 -15.49 -15.22
CA ILE A 513 -27.37 -15.04 -13.82
C ILE A 513 -28.74 -14.47 -13.42
N ALA A 514 -29.28 -14.90 -12.27
CA ALA A 514 -30.60 -14.47 -11.78
C ALA A 514 -30.64 -12.98 -11.36
N ASP A 515 -31.77 -12.32 -11.60
CA ASP A 515 -31.97 -10.88 -11.31
C ASP A 515 -31.84 -10.51 -9.83
N GLU A 516 -32.04 -11.46 -8.92
CA GLU A 516 -31.83 -11.25 -7.48
C GLU A 516 -30.33 -11.19 -7.17
N LEU A 517 -29.54 -12.12 -7.73
CA LEU A 517 -28.08 -12.13 -7.62
C LEU A 517 -27.45 -10.89 -8.26
N GLN A 518 -28.04 -10.29 -9.30
CA GLN A 518 -27.57 -9.03 -9.89
C GLN A 518 -27.50 -7.87 -8.88
N LYS A 519 -28.41 -7.83 -7.91
CA LYS A 519 -28.39 -6.85 -6.80
C LYS A 519 -27.28 -7.19 -5.81
N THR A 520 -27.23 -8.44 -5.38
CA THR A 520 -26.23 -8.96 -4.43
C THR A 520 -24.79 -8.76 -4.92
N LEU A 521 -24.52 -9.00 -6.21
CA LEU A 521 -23.23 -8.75 -6.86
C LEU A 521 -22.79 -7.29 -6.75
N THR A 522 -23.73 -6.34 -6.80
CA THR A 522 -23.43 -4.91 -6.64
C THR A 522 -22.92 -4.62 -5.22
N ASN A 523 -23.53 -5.24 -4.20
CA ASN A 523 -23.07 -5.15 -2.81
C ASN A 523 -21.67 -5.76 -2.62
N ILE A 524 -21.41 -6.91 -3.27
CA ILE A 524 -20.12 -7.58 -3.25
C ILE A 524 -19.04 -6.67 -3.84
N PHE A 525 -19.25 -6.07 -5.01
CA PHE A 525 -18.27 -5.18 -5.62
C PHE A 525 -18.03 -3.88 -4.84
N VAL A 526 -19.06 -3.33 -4.17
CA VAL A 526 -18.86 -2.21 -3.23
C VAL A 526 -18.00 -2.63 -2.03
N ASN A 527 -18.34 -3.74 -1.36
CA ASN A 527 -17.58 -4.27 -0.22
C ASN A 527 -16.12 -4.60 -0.58
N ILE A 528 -15.90 -5.22 -1.75
CA ILE A 528 -14.56 -5.51 -2.28
C ILE A 528 -13.76 -4.20 -2.45
N TYR A 529 -14.38 -3.18 -3.07
CA TYR A 529 -13.71 -1.89 -3.34
C TYR A 529 -13.46 -1.06 -2.07
N GLU A 530 -14.31 -1.17 -1.04
CA GLU A 530 -14.09 -0.51 0.25
C GLU A 530 -13.01 -1.21 1.09
N ARG A 531 -12.92 -2.55 1.02
CA ARG A 531 -11.90 -3.34 1.74
C ARG A 531 -10.53 -3.33 1.05
N ARG A 532 -10.41 -2.76 -0.15
CA ARG A 532 -9.22 -2.87 -1.03
C ARG A 532 -7.92 -2.32 -0.41
N ASP A 533 -6.80 -2.87 -0.84
CA ASP A 533 -5.45 -2.47 -0.46
C ASP A 533 -4.50 -2.48 -1.68
N GLU A 534 -3.19 -2.36 -1.43
CA GLU A 534 -2.13 -2.37 -2.45
C GLU A 534 -2.03 -3.71 -3.23
N LYS A 535 -2.74 -4.76 -2.80
CA LYS A 535 -2.80 -6.09 -3.45
C LYS A 535 -4.16 -6.35 -4.12
N PHE A 536 -4.98 -5.31 -4.28
CA PHE A 536 -6.33 -5.46 -4.81
C PHE A 536 -6.37 -6.01 -6.23
N GLY A 537 -7.04 -7.17 -6.39
CA GLY A 537 -7.10 -7.94 -7.64
C GLY A 537 -7.92 -7.32 -8.78
N ASN A 538 -8.65 -6.23 -8.58
CA ASN A 538 -9.38 -5.51 -9.64
C ASN A 538 -10.21 -6.44 -10.56
N ALA A 539 -9.99 -6.43 -11.88
CA ALA A 539 -10.72 -7.29 -12.82
C ALA A 539 -10.45 -8.78 -12.61
N SER A 540 -9.29 -9.15 -12.07
CA SER A 540 -8.98 -10.53 -11.69
C SER A 540 -9.75 -10.96 -10.43
N GLU A 541 -10.19 -10.03 -9.57
CA GLU A 541 -11.06 -10.33 -8.44
C GLU A 541 -12.50 -10.61 -8.89
N ALA A 542 -12.99 -9.81 -9.85
CA ALA A 542 -14.27 -10.08 -10.53
C ALA A 542 -14.26 -11.43 -11.28
N GLU A 543 -13.11 -11.83 -11.85
CA GLU A 543 -12.91 -13.11 -12.49
C GLU A 543 -12.91 -14.29 -11.52
N LYS A 544 -12.24 -14.18 -10.36
CA LYS A 544 -12.32 -15.20 -9.28
C LYS A 544 -13.76 -15.41 -8.80
N LEU A 545 -14.49 -14.31 -8.57
CA LEU A 545 -15.89 -14.37 -8.15
C LEU A 545 -16.76 -15.09 -9.19
N LEU A 546 -16.60 -14.76 -10.48
CA LEU A 546 -17.32 -15.44 -11.57
C LEU A 546 -16.96 -16.93 -11.66
N GLN A 547 -15.68 -17.28 -11.56
CA GLN A 547 -15.21 -18.66 -11.61
C GLN A 547 -15.78 -19.49 -10.45
N GLY A 548 -15.72 -18.98 -9.21
CA GLY A 548 -16.28 -19.67 -8.05
C GLY A 548 -17.81 -19.79 -8.10
N LEU A 549 -18.51 -18.79 -8.64
CA LEU A 549 -19.96 -18.87 -8.90
C LEU A 549 -20.29 -19.99 -9.89
N ILE A 550 -19.51 -20.13 -10.97
CA ILE A 550 -19.67 -21.20 -11.97
C ILE A 550 -19.38 -22.58 -11.35
N GLU A 551 -18.31 -22.71 -10.56
CA GLU A 551 -17.95 -23.96 -9.88
C GLU A 551 -19.06 -24.43 -8.92
N ASN A 552 -19.53 -23.54 -8.04
CA ASN A 552 -20.63 -23.83 -7.13
C ASN A 552 -21.95 -24.14 -7.86
N HIS A 553 -22.25 -23.40 -8.94
CA HIS A 553 -23.42 -23.65 -9.77
C HIS A 553 -23.42 -25.04 -10.42
N ILE A 554 -22.27 -25.47 -10.97
CA ILE A 554 -22.11 -26.81 -11.53
C ILE A 554 -22.29 -27.87 -10.44
N ILE A 555 -21.67 -27.68 -9.27
CA ILE A 555 -21.81 -28.59 -8.11
C ILE A 555 -23.28 -28.67 -7.66
N ARG A 556 -23.99 -27.54 -7.54
CA ARG A 556 -25.42 -27.51 -7.20
C ARG A 556 -26.25 -28.25 -8.23
N CYS A 557 -26.01 -28.04 -9.53
CA CYS A 557 -26.78 -28.70 -10.58
C CYS A 557 -26.56 -30.21 -10.56
N GLU A 558 -25.31 -30.67 -10.50
CA GLU A 558 -24.97 -32.11 -10.42
C GLU A 558 -25.58 -32.77 -9.17
N MET A 559 -25.46 -32.15 -8.00
CA MET A 559 -26.03 -32.67 -6.74
C MET A 559 -27.56 -32.74 -6.72
N ASN A 560 -28.25 -32.03 -7.62
CA ASN A 560 -29.72 -32.04 -7.73
C ASN A 560 -30.22 -32.71 -9.03
N GLY A 561 -29.32 -33.25 -9.88
CA GLY A 561 -29.66 -33.87 -11.16
C GLY A 561 -30.20 -32.89 -12.23
N LEU A 562 -29.73 -31.65 -12.22
CA LEU A 562 -30.17 -30.56 -13.11
C LEU A 562 -29.17 -30.31 -14.25
N ASP A 563 -29.66 -29.86 -15.40
CA ASP A 563 -28.81 -29.43 -16.52
C ASP A 563 -28.32 -27.98 -16.31
N PHE A 564 -27.03 -27.85 -15.98
CA PHE A 564 -26.35 -26.56 -15.77
C PHE A 564 -26.33 -25.65 -17.02
N THR A 565 -26.65 -26.16 -18.21
CA THR A 565 -26.78 -25.33 -19.43
C THR A 565 -28.14 -24.64 -19.52
N GLN A 566 -29.17 -25.19 -18.86
CA GLN A 566 -30.53 -24.63 -18.83
C GLN A 566 -30.73 -23.70 -17.64
N GLU A 567 -30.25 -24.14 -16.47
CA GLU A 567 -30.32 -23.43 -15.19
C GLU A 567 -29.62 -22.05 -15.19
N VAL A 568 -29.81 -21.31 -14.10
CA VAL A 568 -29.19 -20.00 -13.85
C VAL A 568 -28.35 -20.02 -12.58
N ILE A 569 -27.32 -19.17 -12.52
CA ILE A 569 -26.58 -18.91 -11.28
C ILE A 569 -27.44 -18.07 -10.33
N GLN A 570 -27.49 -18.49 -9.06
CA GLN A 570 -28.36 -18.00 -7.99
C GLN A 570 -27.54 -17.55 -6.78
N ILE A 571 -28.17 -16.89 -5.79
CA ILE A 571 -27.50 -16.40 -4.57
C ILE A 571 -26.83 -17.54 -3.77
N VAL A 572 -27.39 -18.75 -3.80
CA VAL A 572 -26.80 -19.95 -3.16
C VAL A 572 -25.47 -20.40 -3.78
N ASP A 573 -25.12 -19.92 -4.97
CA ASP A 573 -23.85 -20.26 -5.64
C ASP A 573 -22.70 -19.34 -5.22
N ILE A 574 -22.93 -18.30 -4.41
CA ILE A 574 -21.88 -17.35 -3.98
C ILE A 574 -20.79 -18.10 -3.18
N PRO A 575 -19.50 -18.00 -3.54
CA PRO A 575 -18.44 -18.64 -2.76
C PRO A 575 -18.30 -18.02 -1.37
N LYS A 576 -18.01 -18.86 -0.36
CA LYS A 576 -17.86 -18.49 1.06
C LYS A 576 -16.97 -17.27 1.34
N ALA A 577 -15.95 -17.02 0.51
CA ALA A 577 -15.10 -15.84 0.61
C ALA A 577 -15.85 -14.50 0.40
N TYR A 578 -17.02 -14.53 -0.26
CA TYR A 578 -17.82 -13.37 -0.63
C TYR A 578 -19.23 -13.36 0.00
N GLU A 579 -19.64 -14.41 0.73
CA GLU A 579 -20.90 -14.43 1.51
C GLU A 579 -20.97 -13.23 2.47
N ASP A 580 -19.87 -12.99 3.20
CA ASP A 580 -19.67 -11.88 4.15
C ASP A 580 -19.55 -10.49 3.46
N MET A 581 -19.85 -10.41 2.15
CA MET A 581 -19.89 -9.21 1.31
C MET A 581 -21.22 -9.06 0.54
N ALA A 582 -22.11 -10.05 0.60
CA ALA A 582 -23.36 -10.12 -0.16
C ALA A 582 -24.46 -9.19 0.38
N GLU A 583 -24.53 -9.02 1.70
CA GLU A 583 -25.70 -8.46 2.38
C GLU A 583 -25.61 -6.95 2.65
N LEU A 584 -26.48 -6.18 2.00
CA LEU A 584 -26.84 -4.82 2.42
C LEU A 584 -27.66 -4.89 3.72
N GLY A 585 -26.99 -4.80 4.86
CA GLY A 585 -27.63 -4.76 6.18
C GLY A 585 -26.73 -5.16 7.34
N GLN A 586 -25.74 -6.04 7.10
CA GLN A 586 -24.85 -6.53 8.15
C GLN A 586 -24.01 -5.44 8.81
N THR A 587 -23.76 -4.30 8.15
CA THR A 587 -23.11 -3.13 8.74
C THR A 587 -23.83 -2.65 10.00
N GLU A 588 -25.14 -2.37 9.93
CA GLU A 588 -25.89 -1.91 11.09
C GLU A 588 -26.01 -3.01 12.15
N ALA A 589 -26.23 -4.27 11.75
CA ALA A 589 -26.28 -5.40 12.68
C ALA A 589 -24.95 -5.61 13.44
N LYS A 590 -23.80 -5.56 12.75
CA LYS A 590 -22.46 -5.70 13.34
C LYS A 590 -22.05 -4.46 14.18
N ILE A 591 -22.57 -3.27 13.87
CA ILE A 591 -22.48 -2.08 14.75
C ILE A 591 -23.30 -2.29 16.02
N ASP A 592 -24.57 -2.71 15.89
CA ASP A 592 -25.46 -2.88 17.03
C ASP A 592 -25.03 -4.04 17.95
N GLU A 593 -24.42 -5.09 17.39
CA GLU A 593 -23.75 -6.18 18.12
C GLU A 593 -22.57 -5.65 18.95
N ALA A 594 -21.62 -4.92 18.33
CA ALA A 594 -20.47 -4.35 19.05
C ALA A 594 -20.92 -3.30 20.10
N LEU A 595 -21.96 -2.53 19.81
CA LEU A 595 -22.57 -1.63 20.79
C LEU A 595 -23.38 -2.38 21.87
N ALA A 596 -23.91 -3.58 21.60
CA ALA A 596 -24.54 -4.44 22.61
C ALA A 596 -23.47 -5.02 23.56
N GLU A 597 -22.33 -5.44 23.04
CA GLU A 597 -21.15 -5.86 23.83
C GLU A 597 -20.69 -4.73 24.77
N LEU A 598 -20.59 -3.49 24.27
CA LEU A 598 -20.27 -2.33 25.11
C LEU A 598 -21.36 -2.02 26.15
N ARG A 599 -22.65 -2.04 25.75
CA ARG A 599 -23.78 -1.83 26.67
C ARG A 599 -23.81 -2.87 27.79
N GLY A 600 -23.48 -4.12 27.48
CA GLY A 600 -23.42 -5.26 28.40
C GLY A 600 -22.15 -5.35 29.27
N MET A 601 -21.22 -4.40 29.17
CA MET A 601 -20.19 -4.20 30.20
C MET A 601 -20.84 -3.61 31.47
N ILE A 602 -20.30 -3.96 32.64
CA ILE A 602 -20.72 -3.42 33.94
C ILE A 602 -20.15 -1.99 34.10
N GLY A 603 -20.78 -1.13 34.91
CA GLY A 603 -20.39 0.28 35.08
C GLY A 603 -20.30 1.08 33.77
N LEU A 604 -19.26 1.92 33.65
CA LEU A 604 -18.79 2.59 32.42
C LEU A 604 -19.85 3.45 31.68
N LYS A 605 -20.74 4.12 32.40
CA LYS A 605 -21.83 4.94 31.81
C LYS A 605 -21.30 6.07 30.91
N SER A 606 -20.38 6.89 31.41
CA SER A 606 -19.73 7.98 30.69
C SER A 606 -19.05 7.52 29.39
N VAL A 607 -18.31 6.40 29.45
CA VAL A 607 -17.68 5.74 28.29
C VAL A 607 -18.73 5.30 27.26
N LYS A 608 -19.82 4.65 27.68
CA LYS A 608 -20.91 4.20 26.79
C LYS A 608 -21.55 5.36 26.04
N GLU A 609 -21.87 6.45 26.75
CA GLU A 609 -22.50 7.65 26.19
C GLU A 609 -21.57 8.36 25.19
N LEU A 610 -20.28 8.47 25.50
CA LEU A 610 -19.31 9.11 24.60
C LEU A 610 -18.98 8.27 23.36
N VAL A 611 -18.85 6.95 23.48
CA VAL A 611 -18.69 6.07 22.30
C VAL A 611 -19.91 6.17 21.38
N GLN A 612 -21.13 6.19 21.94
CA GLN A 612 -22.34 6.38 21.14
C GLN A 612 -22.36 7.74 20.42
N SER A 613 -21.90 8.81 21.08
CA SER A 613 -21.73 10.14 20.46
C SER A 613 -20.74 10.10 19.28
N ILE A 614 -19.59 9.45 19.45
CA ILE A 614 -18.57 9.29 18.39
C ILE A 614 -19.14 8.50 17.19
N VAL A 615 -19.85 7.39 17.43
CA VAL A 615 -20.53 6.60 16.38
C VAL A 615 -21.56 7.45 15.63
N ASN A 616 -22.36 8.23 16.34
CA ASN A 616 -23.37 9.11 15.73
C ASN A 616 -22.71 10.20 14.87
N ARG A 617 -21.57 10.76 15.31
CA ARG A 617 -20.79 11.75 14.55
C ARG A 617 -20.19 11.15 13.27
N ILE A 618 -19.68 9.91 13.32
CA ILE A 618 -19.19 9.17 12.14
C ILE A 618 -20.32 8.95 11.13
N ARG A 619 -21.46 8.39 11.59
CA ARG A 619 -22.66 8.18 10.76
C ARG A 619 -23.19 9.48 10.14
N TYR A 620 -23.05 10.63 10.82
CA TYR A 620 -23.43 11.94 10.30
C TYR A 620 -22.51 12.39 9.16
N ASN A 621 -21.18 12.39 9.35
CA ASN A 621 -20.24 12.77 8.30
C ASN A 621 -20.31 11.86 7.07
N GLN A 622 -20.53 10.55 7.24
CA GLN A 622 -20.74 9.62 6.13
C GLN A 622 -21.96 10.02 5.28
N LYS A 623 -23.06 10.47 5.89
CA LYS A 623 -24.25 10.98 5.19
C LYS A 623 -24.03 12.35 4.52
N LEU A 624 -23.02 13.12 4.92
CA LEU A 624 -22.60 14.34 4.22
C LEU A 624 -21.74 14.01 2.99
N ILE A 625 -20.79 13.08 3.11
CA ILE A 625 -19.94 12.60 2.01
C ILE A 625 -20.81 11.92 0.93
N GLN A 626 -21.76 11.05 1.32
CA GLN A 626 -22.72 10.42 0.40
C GLN A 626 -23.61 11.42 -0.36
N LYS A 627 -23.74 12.66 0.15
CA LYS A 627 -24.48 13.75 -0.50
C LYS A 627 -23.58 14.76 -1.21
N ALA A 628 -22.27 14.51 -1.29
CA ALA A 628 -21.26 15.44 -1.81
C ALA A 628 -21.31 16.85 -1.15
N ILE A 629 -21.58 16.91 0.16
CA ILE A 629 -21.61 18.15 0.95
C ILE A 629 -20.23 18.49 1.54
N ILE A 630 -19.42 17.48 1.84
CA ILE A 630 -18.02 17.58 2.28
C ILE A 630 -17.20 16.53 1.53
N ASP A 631 -15.90 16.78 1.37
CA ASP A 631 -15.03 15.85 0.65
C ASP A 631 -14.61 14.65 1.51
N LYS A 632 -14.24 13.54 0.87
CA LYS A 632 -13.75 12.34 1.58
C LYS A 632 -12.43 12.58 2.34
N GLY A 633 -11.74 13.69 2.05
CA GLY A 633 -10.55 14.16 2.79
C GLY A 633 -10.86 14.87 4.11
N ASP A 634 -12.07 15.41 4.30
CA ASP A 634 -12.49 16.17 5.49
C ASP A 634 -12.86 15.24 6.68
N GLN A 635 -12.10 14.15 6.86
CA GLN A 635 -12.35 13.19 7.92
C GLN A 635 -11.94 13.75 9.28
N ILE A 636 -12.85 13.61 10.25
CA ILE A 636 -12.62 13.96 11.64
C ILE A 636 -11.51 13.08 12.21
N SER A 637 -10.58 13.67 12.97
CA SER A 637 -9.61 12.87 13.72
C SER A 637 -10.32 12.04 14.80
N LEU A 638 -10.20 10.72 14.69
CA LEU A 638 -10.82 9.73 15.58
C LEU A 638 -9.81 9.12 16.58
N HIS A 639 -8.66 9.76 16.77
CA HIS A 639 -7.71 9.37 17.81
C HIS A 639 -8.25 9.69 19.20
N LEU A 640 -7.93 8.85 20.18
CA LEU A 640 -8.59 8.82 21.50
C LEU A 640 -7.58 8.83 22.64
N VAL A 641 -7.95 9.47 23.76
CA VAL A 641 -7.21 9.44 25.03
C VAL A 641 -8.04 8.67 26.05
N PHE A 642 -7.47 7.63 26.66
CA PHE A 642 -8.16 6.78 27.65
C PHE A 642 -7.56 7.01 29.04
N THR A 643 -8.23 7.80 29.88
CA THR A 643 -7.76 8.15 31.22
C THR A 643 -8.43 7.28 32.30
N GLY A 644 -7.68 6.84 33.31
CA GLY A 644 -8.24 6.15 34.48
C GLY A 644 -7.33 5.07 35.05
N ASN A 645 -7.69 4.51 36.21
CA ASN A 645 -6.84 3.56 36.94
C ASN A 645 -6.69 2.18 36.26
N PRO A 646 -5.76 1.32 36.70
CA PRO A 646 -5.62 -0.05 36.21
C PRO A 646 -6.89 -0.87 36.47
N GLY A 647 -7.24 -1.76 35.53
CA GLY A 647 -8.35 -2.70 35.71
C GLY A 647 -9.76 -2.15 35.50
N THR A 648 -9.93 -0.87 35.12
CA THR A 648 -11.24 -0.27 34.78
C THR A 648 -11.82 -0.74 33.44
N GLY A 649 -11.03 -1.39 32.56
CA GLY A 649 -11.53 -2.01 31.32
C GLY A 649 -11.10 -1.33 30.01
N LYS A 650 -10.22 -0.33 30.06
CA LYS A 650 -9.61 0.39 28.91
C LYS A 650 -9.35 -0.51 27.69
N THR A 651 -8.54 -1.54 27.85
CA THR A 651 -8.14 -2.49 26.80
C THR A 651 -9.31 -3.24 26.16
N THR A 652 -10.32 -3.61 26.96
CA THR A 652 -11.54 -4.29 26.48
C THR A 652 -12.37 -3.35 25.61
N VAL A 653 -12.57 -2.10 26.06
CA VAL A 653 -13.29 -1.08 25.28
C VAL A 653 -12.55 -0.72 23.99
N ALA A 654 -11.21 -0.66 23.99
CA ALA A 654 -10.43 -0.45 22.77
C ALA A 654 -10.70 -1.53 21.70
N ARG A 655 -10.82 -2.80 22.10
CA ARG A 655 -11.17 -3.91 21.21
C ARG A 655 -12.60 -3.83 20.69
N ILE A 656 -13.55 -3.35 21.50
CA ILE A 656 -14.93 -3.12 21.06
C ILE A 656 -15.00 -1.93 20.09
N ILE A 657 -14.26 -0.84 20.34
CA ILE A 657 -14.14 0.27 19.37
C ILE A 657 -13.52 -0.23 18.06
N GLY A 658 -12.52 -1.13 18.10
CA GLY A 658 -11.97 -1.79 16.90
C GLY A 658 -13.04 -2.52 16.06
N LYS A 659 -13.89 -3.32 16.69
CA LYS A 659 -15.06 -3.96 16.05
C LYS A 659 -16.02 -2.90 15.45
N THR A 660 -16.40 -1.89 16.23
CA THR A 660 -17.37 -0.86 15.85
C THR A 660 -16.86 0.00 14.69
N PHE A 661 -15.59 0.44 14.74
CA PHE A 661 -14.96 1.24 13.69
C PHE A 661 -14.74 0.44 12.40
N LYS A 662 -14.52 -0.88 12.50
CA LYS A 662 -14.55 -1.77 11.33
C LYS A 662 -15.92 -1.85 10.70
N ALA A 663 -16.95 -2.09 11.50
CA ALA A 663 -18.32 -2.19 10.99
C ALA A 663 -18.78 -0.85 10.36
N LEU A 664 -18.38 0.29 10.93
CA LEU A 664 -18.56 1.62 10.36
C LEU A 664 -17.68 1.94 9.13
N GLY A 665 -16.75 1.09 8.71
CA GLY A 665 -15.84 1.37 7.58
C GLY A 665 -14.82 2.48 7.84
N VAL A 666 -14.52 2.78 9.11
CA VAL A 666 -13.46 3.73 9.52
C VAL A 666 -12.07 3.09 9.43
N VAL A 667 -11.97 1.78 9.66
CA VAL A 667 -10.74 0.99 9.52
C VAL A 667 -11.06 -0.37 8.90
N LYS A 668 -10.20 -0.95 8.05
CA LYS A 668 -10.58 -2.13 7.23
C LYS A 668 -10.56 -3.45 8.02
N LYS A 669 -9.64 -3.61 8.97
CA LYS A 669 -9.38 -4.85 9.72
C LYS A 669 -9.98 -4.84 11.12
N GLY A 670 -9.92 -3.70 11.83
CA GLY A 670 -10.50 -3.53 13.17
C GLY A 670 -9.78 -4.23 14.31
N HIS A 671 -8.57 -4.75 14.07
CA HIS A 671 -7.73 -5.33 15.10
C HIS A 671 -7.14 -4.23 16.00
N VAL A 672 -6.70 -4.63 17.20
CA VAL A 672 -5.98 -3.75 18.13
C VAL A 672 -4.58 -4.32 18.35
N VAL A 673 -3.55 -3.50 18.12
CA VAL A 673 -2.17 -3.78 18.50
C VAL A 673 -1.90 -3.03 19.80
N GLU A 674 -1.63 -3.77 20.87
CA GLU A 674 -1.37 -3.23 22.22
C GLU A 674 0.14 -3.13 22.44
N VAL A 675 0.62 -1.94 22.85
CA VAL A 675 2.06 -1.62 22.94
C VAL A 675 2.37 -0.77 24.17
N GLN A 676 3.62 -0.78 24.61
CA GLN A 676 4.18 0.05 25.68
C GLN A 676 5.44 0.77 25.21
N ARG A 677 6.04 1.65 26.05
CA ARG A 677 7.30 2.35 25.73
C ARG A 677 8.43 1.40 25.29
N ALA A 678 8.49 0.21 25.89
CA ALA A 678 9.50 -0.80 25.57
C ALA A 678 9.41 -1.33 24.13
N ASP A 679 8.23 -1.27 23.50
CA ASP A 679 8.02 -1.73 22.13
C ASP A 679 8.36 -0.63 21.11
N LEU A 680 8.00 0.63 21.41
CA LEU A 680 8.21 1.76 20.50
C LEU A 680 9.65 2.30 20.51
N VAL A 681 10.28 2.39 21.69
CA VAL A 681 11.60 3.01 21.86
C VAL A 681 12.74 1.99 21.70
N ALA A 682 13.82 2.38 21.01
CA ALA A 682 15.03 1.57 20.87
C ALA A 682 16.11 1.95 21.90
N GLY A 683 17.08 1.05 22.12
CA GLY A 683 18.21 1.29 23.03
C GLY A 683 19.38 2.08 22.43
N TYR A 684 19.30 2.44 21.15
CA TYR A 684 20.38 3.07 20.37
C TYR A 684 19.86 4.20 19.48
N VAL A 685 20.70 5.21 19.26
CA VAL A 685 20.39 6.41 18.46
C VAL A 685 19.93 6.05 17.05
N GLY A 686 18.85 6.69 16.58
CA GLY A 686 18.36 6.58 15.19
C GLY A 686 17.63 5.28 14.85
N GLN A 687 17.50 4.33 15.79
CA GLN A 687 16.72 3.11 15.61
C GLN A 687 15.25 3.26 16.07
N THR A 688 14.94 4.28 16.88
CA THR A 688 13.59 4.43 17.46
C THR A 688 12.55 4.79 16.40
N ALA A 689 12.87 5.67 15.46
CA ALA A 689 11.99 6.01 14.33
C ALA A 689 11.74 4.83 13.38
N ILE A 690 12.64 3.84 13.33
CA ILE A 690 12.45 2.60 12.56
C ILE A 690 11.50 1.68 13.33
N LYS A 691 11.87 1.34 14.57
CA LYS A 691 11.10 0.43 15.44
C LYS A 691 9.66 0.92 15.70
N THR A 692 9.49 2.21 15.96
CA THR A 692 8.16 2.84 16.10
C THR A 692 7.35 2.72 14.81
N ARG A 693 7.97 2.89 13.63
CA ARG A 693 7.27 2.72 12.34
C ARG A 693 6.85 1.28 12.10
N GLU A 694 7.75 0.30 12.27
CA GLU A 694 7.44 -1.12 12.11
C GLU A 694 6.24 -1.55 12.98
N VAL A 695 6.24 -1.11 14.25
CA VAL A 695 5.13 -1.37 15.18
C VAL A 695 3.83 -0.71 14.71
N ILE A 696 3.88 0.56 14.25
CA ILE A 696 2.69 1.25 13.69
C ILE A 696 2.20 0.58 12.40
N GLU A 697 3.08 0.06 11.55
CA GLU A 697 2.72 -0.65 10.32
C GLU A 697 1.93 -1.94 10.61
N THR A 698 2.20 -2.65 11.72
CA THR A 698 1.33 -3.76 12.16
C THR A 698 -0.08 -3.32 12.58
N ALA A 699 -0.25 -2.07 13.01
CA ALA A 699 -1.54 -1.49 13.41
C ALA A 699 -2.34 -0.88 12.24
N LEU A 700 -1.77 -0.79 11.03
CA LEU A 700 -2.44 -0.22 9.86
C LEU A 700 -3.69 -1.00 9.45
N ASP A 701 -4.70 -0.24 9.05
CA ASP A 701 -6.09 -0.64 8.84
C ASP A 701 -6.80 -1.10 10.14
N GLY A 702 -6.31 -0.68 11.31
CA GLY A 702 -6.83 -1.03 12.64
C GLY A 702 -6.52 0.04 13.70
N ILE A 703 -6.31 -0.40 14.94
CA ILE A 703 -6.05 0.46 16.11
C ILE A 703 -4.69 0.17 16.72
N LEU A 704 -3.93 1.23 17.01
CA LEU A 704 -2.76 1.20 17.89
C LEU A 704 -3.16 1.64 19.30
N PHE A 705 -3.06 0.76 20.29
CA PHE A 705 -3.34 1.05 21.70
C PHE A 705 -2.01 1.16 22.47
N ILE A 706 -1.63 2.38 22.84
CA ILE A 706 -0.41 2.65 23.60
C ILE A 706 -0.78 2.73 25.08
N ASP A 707 -0.44 1.70 25.86
CA ASP A 707 -0.64 1.70 27.32
C ASP A 707 0.47 2.46 28.03
N GLU A 708 0.09 3.16 29.09
CA GLU A 708 0.93 4.13 29.80
C GLU A 708 1.71 5.09 28.88
N ALA A 709 1.03 5.65 27.86
CA ALA A 709 1.63 6.46 26.79
C ALA A 709 2.45 7.67 27.29
N TYR A 710 2.08 8.23 28.44
CA TYR A 710 2.80 9.29 29.15
C TYR A 710 4.27 8.93 29.48
N THR A 711 4.61 7.64 29.54
CA THR A 711 5.99 7.19 29.75
C THR A 711 6.90 7.57 28.59
N LEU A 712 6.38 7.83 27.38
CA LEU A 712 7.19 8.24 26.22
C LEU A 712 7.88 9.60 26.44
N THR A 713 7.22 10.57 27.08
CA THR A 713 7.76 11.93 27.28
C THR A 713 8.33 12.19 28.67
N ARG A 714 8.18 11.26 29.62
CA ARG A 714 8.82 11.37 30.95
C ARG A 714 10.30 10.98 30.91
N SER A 715 11.13 11.83 31.51
CA SER A 715 12.57 11.60 31.68
C SER A 715 12.83 10.50 32.71
N SER A 716 13.26 9.32 32.28
CA SER A 716 13.63 8.18 33.13
C SER A 716 15.01 8.37 33.79
N GLY A 717 15.17 9.44 34.59
CA GLY A 717 16.26 9.62 35.56
C GLY A 717 17.67 9.85 34.98
N GLY A 718 18.05 11.12 34.80
CA GLY A 718 19.46 11.53 34.84
C GLY A 718 20.37 11.08 33.69
N GLY A 719 20.00 11.38 32.44
CA GLY A 719 20.84 11.17 31.25
C GLY A 719 20.06 11.43 29.96
N ASP A 720 20.74 11.41 28.81
CA ASP A 720 20.26 11.83 27.46
C ASP A 720 19.15 10.94 26.84
N THR A 721 18.34 10.29 27.68
CA THR A 721 17.27 9.34 27.31
C THR A 721 15.95 10.01 26.89
N THR A 722 15.90 11.34 26.91
CA THR A 722 14.75 12.16 26.48
C THR A 722 14.50 12.05 24.98
N ASP A 723 15.57 12.09 24.19
CA ASP A 723 15.49 12.33 22.75
C ASP A 723 14.86 11.15 22.02
N TYR A 724 15.15 9.91 22.44
CA TYR A 724 14.52 8.71 21.90
C TYR A 724 13.01 8.67 22.16
N GLY A 725 12.56 9.16 23.32
CA GLY A 725 11.14 9.27 23.64
C GLY A 725 10.43 10.26 22.71
N GLN A 726 11.08 11.40 22.45
CA GLN A 726 10.56 12.41 21.53
C GLN A 726 10.64 11.98 20.06
N GLU A 727 11.65 11.20 19.67
CA GLU A 727 11.79 10.56 18.35
C GLU A 727 10.60 9.64 18.05
N ALA A 728 10.18 8.82 19.03
CA ALA A 728 8.98 7.98 18.93
C ALA A 728 7.71 8.82 18.78
N VAL A 729 7.52 9.86 19.59
CA VAL A 729 6.35 10.76 19.51
C VAL A 729 6.29 11.50 18.16
N ASN A 730 7.42 11.99 17.66
CA ASN A 730 7.50 12.67 16.36
C ASN A 730 7.18 11.70 15.20
N THR A 731 7.66 10.45 15.28
CA THR A 731 7.36 9.40 14.31
C THR A 731 5.87 9.03 14.33
N LEU A 732 5.29 8.88 15.53
CA LEU A 732 3.86 8.61 15.72
C LEU A 732 3.00 9.73 15.10
N LEU A 733 3.33 10.99 15.36
CA LEU A 733 2.63 12.15 14.78
C LEU A 733 2.69 12.18 13.25
N ALA A 734 3.82 11.81 12.64
CA ALA A 734 3.96 11.71 11.19
C ALA A 734 3.12 10.56 10.59
N MET A 735 3.09 9.39 11.24
CA MET A 735 2.26 8.27 10.78
C MET A 735 0.76 8.53 10.96
N MET A 736 0.36 9.22 12.03
CA MET A 736 -1.02 9.69 12.24
C MET A 736 -1.46 10.68 11.14
N GLU A 737 -0.53 11.47 10.60
CA GLU A 737 -0.81 12.40 9.51
C GLU A 737 -0.91 11.70 8.15
N ASN A 738 0.02 10.78 7.86
CA ASN A 738 0.12 10.10 6.56
C ASN A 738 -0.95 8.99 6.38
N HIS A 739 -1.57 8.52 7.47
CA HIS A 739 -2.49 7.38 7.48
C HIS A 739 -3.81 7.65 8.21
N ARG A 740 -4.31 8.89 8.15
CA ARG A 740 -5.57 9.33 8.80
C ARG A 740 -6.79 8.43 8.50
N ASP A 741 -6.84 7.82 7.31
CA ASP A 741 -7.90 6.94 6.82
C ASP A 741 -7.66 5.44 7.13
N ARG A 742 -6.51 5.09 7.71
CA ARG A 742 -6.09 3.70 7.99
C ARG A 742 -5.67 3.44 9.44
N LEU A 743 -5.37 4.47 10.24
CA LEU A 743 -4.81 4.33 11.58
C LEU A 743 -5.58 5.13 12.62
N VAL A 744 -6.12 4.44 13.63
CA VAL A 744 -6.63 5.08 14.86
C VAL A 744 -5.67 4.79 16.02
N VAL A 745 -5.15 5.85 16.65
CA VAL A 745 -4.32 5.73 17.85
C VAL A 745 -5.17 5.97 19.09
N ILE A 746 -5.03 5.09 20.09
CA ILE A 746 -5.57 5.24 21.44
C ILE A 746 -4.39 5.34 22.41
N ALA A 747 -4.24 6.48 23.07
CA ALA A 747 -3.22 6.71 24.09
C ALA A 747 -3.84 6.56 25.49
N ALA A 748 -3.34 5.63 26.31
CA ALA A 748 -3.92 5.29 27.60
C ALA A 748 -3.00 5.60 28.80
N GLY A 749 -3.58 5.90 29.96
CA GLY A 749 -2.84 6.14 31.19
C GLY A 749 -3.68 6.69 32.34
N TYR A 750 -3.01 7.22 33.37
CA TYR A 750 -3.64 7.94 34.49
C TYR A 750 -4.07 9.36 34.06
N PRO A 751 -5.09 9.98 34.69
CA PRO A 751 -5.61 11.28 34.26
C PRO A 751 -4.56 12.41 34.18
N GLU A 752 -3.85 12.70 35.27
CA GLU A 752 -2.86 13.79 35.33
C GLU A 752 -1.65 13.53 34.42
N GLU A 753 -1.16 12.30 34.40
CA GLU A 753 -0.15 11.81 33.46
C GLU A 753 -0.52 12.07 31.99
N MET A 754 -1.75 11.74 31.60
CA MET A 754 -2.18 11.89 30.22
C MET A 754 -2.45 13.35 29.86
N LYS A 755 -2.89 14.18 30.82
CA LYS A 755 -2.94 15.63 30.65
C LYS A 755 -1.54 16.19 30.36
N GLN A 756 -0.54 15.85 31.18
CA GLN A 756 0.87 16.25 30.97
C GLN A 756 1.42 15.75 29.62
N PHE A 757 1.12 14.52 29.23
CA PHE A 757 1.56 13.94 27.95
C PHE A 757 0.97 14.66 26.73
N ILE A 758 -0.33 14.95 26.73
CA ILE A 758 -0.94 15.65 25.61
C ILE A 758 -0.52 17.13 25.58
N GLU A 759 -0.37 17.78 26.73
CA GLU A 759 0.14 19.16 26.81
C GLU A 759 1.63 19.30 26.43
N SER A 760 2.42 18.23 26.39
CA SER A 760 3.86 18.33 26.06
C SER A 760 4.16 18.55 24.58
N ASN A 761 3.18 18.44 23.68
CA ASN A 761 3.39 18.69 22.25
C ASN A 761 2.09 19.16 21.56
N PRO A 762 2.05 20.35 20.92
CA PRO A 762 0.86 20.84 20.21
C PRO A 762 0.36 19.93 19.07
N GLY A 763 1.25 19.11 18.49
CA GLY A 763 0.90 18.08 17.51
C GLY A 763 0.06 16.94 18.10
N LEU A 764 0.22 16.64 19.40
CA LEU A 764 -0.65 15.72 20.15
C LEU A 764 -1.99 16.40 20.45
N GLN A 765 -1.98 17.62 21.02
CA GLN A 765 -3.21 18.37 21.36
C GLN A 765 -4.17 18.51 20.16
N SER A 766 -3.63 18.85 19.00
CA SER A 766 -4.41 19.04 17.76
C SER A 766 -4.97 17.75 17.16
N ARG A 767 -4.43 16.57 17.51
CA ARG A 767 -4.85 15.26 16.99
C ARG A 767 -5.69 14.46 17.99
N PHE A 768 -5.43 14.58 19.28
CA PHE A 768 -6.15 13.89 20.34
C PHE A 768 -7.29 14.77 20.90
N THR A 769 -8.41 14.78 20.17
CA THR A 769 -9.59 15.60 20.49
C THR A 769 -10.68 14.87 21.26
N ASN A 770 -10.56 13.55 21.47
CA ASN A 770 -11.59 12.69 22.05
C ASN A 770 -11.09 12.01 23.35
N TYR A 771 -11.64 12.36 24.50
CA TYR A 771 -11.16 11.93 25.83
C TYR A 771 -12.20 11.03 26.52
N LEU A 772 -11.87 9.76 26.75
CA LEU A 772 -12.71 8.78 27.44
C LEU A 772 -12.15 8.55 28.84
N GLN A 773 -12.88 9.01 29.85
CA GLN A 773 -12.58 8.78 31.25
C GLN A 773 -13.19 7.47 31.74
N PHE A 774 -12.36 6.62 32.34
CA PHE A 774 -12.72 5.35 32.94
C PHE A 774 -12.68 5.49 34.45
N GLU A 775 -13.84 5.76 35.03
CA GLU A 775 -14.07 5.84 36.48
C GLU A 775 -13.76 4.51 37.20
N ASP A 776 -13.49 4.60 38.51
CA ASP A 776 -13.33 3.43 39.36
C ASP A 776 -14.69 2.78 39.65
N TYR A 777 -14.76 1.44 39.61
CA TYR A 777 -16.00 0.71 39.87
C TYR A 777 -16.48 0.90 41.33
N VAL A 778 -17.79 1.07 41.49
CA VAL A 778 -18.45 1.06 42.81
C VAL A 778 -18.59 -0.36 43.36
N VAL A 779 -18.95 -0.51 44.63
CA VAL A 779 -19.05 -1.83 45.30
C VAL A 779 -20.03 -2.76 44.58
N ASP A 780 -21.18 -2.26 44.12
CA ASP A 780 -22.13 -3.07 43.35
C ASP A 780 -21.63 -3.44 41.94
N ASP A 781 -20.86 -2.58 41.26
CA ASP A 781 -20.20 -2.95 40.00
C ASP A 781 -19.16 -4.06 40.22
N LEU A 782 -18.35 -3.95 41.27
CA LEU A 782 -17.35 -4.95 41.64
C LEU A 782 -18.00 -6.29 42.02
N TRP A 783 -19.13 -6.24 42.74
CA TRP A 783 -19.97 -7.40 43.01
C TRP A 783 -20.51 -8.03 41.72
N LEU A 784 -21.11 -7.24 40.83
CA LEU A 784 -21.61 -7.75 39.55
C LEU A 784 -20.49 -8.37 38.70
N ILE A 785 -19.26 -7.83 38.75
CA ILE A 785 -18.08 -8.41 38.09
C ILE A 785 -17.71 -9.75 38.73
N PHE A 786 -17.66 -9.85 40.07
CA PHE A 786 -17.42 -11.10 40.79
C PHE A 786 -18.48 -12.16 40.48
N GLN A 787 -19.76 -11.77 40.56
CA GLN A 787 -20.91 -12.63 40.29
C GLN A 787 -20.90 -13.14 38.85
N LYS A 788 -20.56 -12.28 37.87
CA LYS A 788 -20.40 -12.69 36.47
C LYS A 788 -19.26 -13.69 36.28
N ILE A 789 -18.10 -13.48 36.92
CA ILE A 789 -16.98 -14.44 36.87
C ILE A 789 -17.39 -15.81 37.44
N ALA A 790 -18.22 -15.84 38.51
CA ALA A 790 -18.78 -17.07 39.04
C ALA A 790 -19.71 -17.75 38.03
N GLN A 791 -20.69 -17.01 37.48
CA GLN A 791 -21.68 -17.50 36.52
C GLN A 791 -21.03 -18.03 35.22
N ASP A 792 -20.06 -17.31 34.66
CA ASP A 792 -19.28 -17.72 33.48
C ASP A 792 -18.54 -19.05 33.73
N LYS A 793 -18.11 -19.30 34.98
CA LYS A 793 -17.50 -20.55 35.45
C LYS A 793 -18.51 -21.58 36.00
N LYS A 794 -19.82 -21.30 35.88
CA LYS A 794 -20.95 -22.10 36.39
C LYS A 794 -21.05 -22.27 37.91
N TYR A 795 -20.33 -21.46 38.68
CA TYR A 795 -20.51 -21.34 40.12
C TYR A 795 -21.69 -20.41 40.45
N ARG A 796 -22.32 -20.68 41.59
CA ARG A 796 -23.29 -19.80 42.26
C ARG A 796 -22.67 -19.22 43.52
N VAL A 797 -23.27 -18.17 44.04
CA VAL A 797 -22.86 -17.48 45.28
C VAL A 797 -24.11 -17.34 46.13
N ASP A 798 -24.05 -17.69 47.42
CA ASP A 798 -25.18 -17.50 48.34
C ASP A 798 -25.29 -16.05 48.87
N LEU A 799 -26.42 -15.73 49.52
CA LEU A 799 -26.74 -14.36 49.95
C LEU A 799 -25.82 -13.86 51.07
N GLU A 800 -25.28 -14.76 51.90
CA GLU A 800 -24.34 -14.42 52.97
C GLU A 800 -22.93 -14.19 52.39
N ALA A 801 -22.54 -14.95 51.37
CA ALA A 801 -21.35 -14.70 50.57
C ALA A 801 -21.43 -13.37 49.79
N GLU A 802 -22.59 -13.01 49.21
CA GLU A 802 -22.78 -11.69 48.57
C GLU A 802 -22.47 -10.56 49.56
N SER A 803 -23.01 -10.63 50.79
CA SER A 803 -22.74 -9.62 51.82
C SER A 803 -21.26 -9.52 52.15
N LYS A 804 -20.58 -10.65 52.44
CA LYS A 804 -19.14 -10.65 52.74
C LYS A 804 -18.28 -10.16 51.57
N VAL A 805 -18.65 -10.47 50.32
CA VAL A 805 -17.94 -9.98 49.12
C VAL A 805 -18.06 -8.46 48.99
N LYS A 806 -19.25 -7.90 49.24
CA LYS A 806 -19.47 -6.45 49.27
C LYS A 806 -18.71 -5.78 50.40
N ASP A 807 -18.76 -6.34 51.61
CA ASP A 807 -18.00 -5.87 52.78
C ASP A 807 -16.48 -5.86 52.51
N TYR A 808 -15.96 -6.90 51.83
CA TYR A 808 -14.54 -6.95 51.45
C TYR A 808 -14.18 -5.95 50.34
N PHE A 809 -15.10 -5.64 49.41
CA PHE A 809 -14.90 -4.55 48.45
C PHE A 809 -14.96 -3.15 49.10
N GLU A 810 -15.79 -2.93 50.14
CA GLU A 810 -15.72 -1.72 50.95
C GLU A 810 -14.34 -1.58 51.62
N TYR A 811 -13.86 -2.65 52.27
CA TYR A 811 -12.52 -2.72 52.86
C TYR A 811 -11.40 -2.41 51.86
N LEU A 812 -11.44 -3.03 50.67
CA LEU A 812 -10.44 -2.80 49.63
C LEU A 812 -10.47 -1.35 49.10
N ARG A 813 -11.64 -0.74 48.90
CA ARG A 813 -11.74 0.67 48.46
C ARG A 813 -11.34 1.66 49.55
N ALA A 814 -11.56 1.33 50.83
CA ALA A 814 -11.14 2.15 51.95
C ALA A 814 -9.61 2.14 52.14
N THR A 815 -8.97 0.97 52.01
CA THR A 815 -7.53 0.76 52.28
C THR A 815 -6.63 0.99 51.07
N LYS A 816 -7.07 0.66 49.86
CA LYS A 816 -6.34 0.90 48.60
C LYS A 816 -6.97 2.08 47.87
N GLN A 817 -6.42 3.28 48.05
CA GLN A 817 -6.87 4.48 47.33
C GLN A 817 -5.97 4.80 46.13
N GLY A 818 -6.55 5.47 45.12
CA GLY A 818 -5.86 5.90 43.92
C GLY A 818 -5.21 4.75 43.14
N ARG A 819 -3.92 4.91 42.78
CA ARG A 819 -3.16 3.96 41.94
C ARG A 819 -3.11 2.53 42.48
N ASN A 820 -3.29 2.36 43.80
CA ASN A 820 -3.20 1.05 44.44
C ASN A 820 -4.50 0.23 44.28
N PHE A 821 -5.59 0.80 43.75
CA PHE A 821 -6.86 0.11 43.54
C PHE A 821 -6.93 -0.56 42.15
N GLY A 822 -6.87 -1.89 42.11
CA GLY A 822 -6.88 -2.65 40.87
C GLY A 822 -8.24 -2.79 40.15
N ASN A 823 -9.33 -2.21 40.65
CA ASN A 823 -10.66 -2.27 40.04
C ASN A 823 -11.11 -3.70 39.69
N GLY A 824 -11.44 -4.00 38.42
CA GLY A 824 -11.83 -5.34 37.98
C GLY A 824 -10.72 -6.39 38.12
N ARG A 825 -9.46 -6.01 38.39
CA ARG A 825 -8.40 -6.94 38.82
C ARG A 825 -8.63 -7.38 40.28
N GLU A 826 -9.04 -6.48 41.18
CA GLU A 826 -9.39 -6.85 42.56
C GLU A 826 -10.56 -7.83 42.61
N ALA A 827 -11.60 -7.61 41.78
CA ALA A 827 -12.73 -8.53 41.72
C ALA A 827 -12.33 -9.95 41.24
N ARG A 828 -11.40 -10.06 40.30
CA ARG A 828 -10.81 -11.35 39.88
C ARG A 828 -9.93 -11.96 40.97
N ASN A 829 -9.15 -11.15 41.67
CA ASN A 829 -8.28 -11.60 42.76
C ASN A 829 -9.12 -12.16 43.92
N LEU A 830 -10.18 -11.46 44.32
CA LEU A 830 -11.12 -11.90 45.34
C LEU A 830 -11.84 -13.19 44.91
N TYR A 831 -12.27 -13.30 43.64
CA TYR A 831 -12.84 -14.54 43.12
C TYR A 831 -11.83 -15.72 43.18
N ALA A 832 -10.56 -15.48 42.83
CA ALA A 832 -9.55 -16.52 42.87
C ALA A 832 -9.22 -16.97 44.31
N GLN A 833 -9.18 -16.04 45.26
CA GLN A 833 -9.05 -16.34 46.69
C GLN A 833 -10.27 -17.13 47.20
N ALA A 834 -11.48 -16.70 46.84
CA ALA A 834 -12.70 -17.36 47.25
C ALA A 834 -12.82 -18.78 46.69
N LEU A 835 -12.45 -18.99 45.43
CA LEU A 835 -12.40 -20.33 44.84
C LEU A 835 -11.38 -21.24 45.55
N SER A 836 -10.24 -20.70 45.98
CA SER A 836 -9.23 -21.49 46.71
C SER A 836 -9.69 -21.91 48.12
N LEU A 837 -10.47 -21.05 48.81
CA LEU A 837 -11.10 -21.40 50.10
C LEU A 837 -12.25 -22.41 49.89
N HIS A 838 -13.04 -22.22 48.83
CA HIS A 838 -14.09 -23.13 48.41
C HIS A 838 -13.56 -24.55 48.10
N GLU A 839 -12.48 -24.66 47.34
CA GLU A 839 -11.79 -25.93 47.06
C GLU A 839 -11.38 -26.65 48.37
N GLN A 840 -10.83 -25.92 49.34
CA GLN A 840 -10.48 -26.45 50.66
C GLN A 840 -11.70 -26.91 51.48
N ARG A 841 -12.85 -26.22 51.37
CA ARG A 841 -14.10 -26.61 52.05
C ARG A 841 -14.79 -27.82 51.41
N ILE A 842 -14.77 -27.92 50.08
CA ILE A 842 -15.48 -28.96 49.32
C ILE A 842 -14.69 -30.26 49.25
N LEU A 843 -13.39 -30.23 48.97
CA LEU A 843 -12.58 -31.42 48.70
C LEU A 843 -12.70 -32.53 49.78
N PRO A 844 -12.70 -32.25 51.11
CA PRO A 844 -12.82 -33.28 52.15
C PRO A 844 -14.21 -33.91 52.27
N LYS A 845 -15.21 -33.44 51.50
CA LYS A 845 -16.63 -33.84 51.58
C LYS A 845 -17.25 -34.13 50.21
N MET A 846 -16.46 -34.09 49.13
CA MET A 846 -16.96 -34.03 47.76
C MET A 846 -17.82 -35.24 47.37
N ASP A 847 -17.48 -36.45 47.85
CA ASP A 847 -18.24 -37.69 47.62
C ASP A 847 -19.60 -37.74 48.35
N HIS A 848 -19.93 -36.73 49.16
CA HIS A 848 -21.13 -36.67 50.01
C HIS A 848 -21.96 -35.39 49.80
N LEU A 849 -21.59 -34.55 48.84
CA LEU A 849 -22.28 -33.30 48.50
C LEU A 849 -23.01 -33.43 47.16
N SER A 850 -24.14 -32.72 47.02
CA SER A 850 -24.83 -32.64 45.73
C SER A 850 -24.06 -31.79 44.72
N HIS A 851 -24.34 -31.99 43.43
CA HIS A 851 -23.74 -31.19 42.35
C HIS A 851 -24.02 -29.68 42.49
N GLU A 852 -25.13 -29.31 43.11
CA GLU A 852 -25.49 -27.90 43.38
C GLU A 852 -24.69 -27.31 44.54
N GLU A 853 -24.42 -28.09 45.60
CA GLU A 853 -23.55 -27.67 46.71
C GLU A 853 -22.08 -27.57 46.33
N ILE A 854 -21.60 -28.48 45.47
CA ILE A 854 -20.24 -28.46 44.89
C ILE A 854 -20.02 -27.22 44.01
N LEU A 855 -21.09 -26.64 43.45
CA LEU A 855 -21.03 -25.42 42.64
C LEU A 855 -21.43 -24.13 43.40
N THR A 856 -21.66 -24.19 44.72
CA THR A 856 -22.11 -23.03 45.50
C THR A 856 -21.02 -22.51 46.44
N ILE A 857 -20.52 -21.31 46.10
CA ILE A 857 -19.66 -20.48 46.94
C ILE A 857 -20.50 -19.95 48.11
N LYS A 858 -20.00 -20.15 49.34
CA LYS A 858 -20.66 -19.81 50.60
C LYS A 858 -19.90 -18.77 51.40
N ALA A 859 -20.52 -18.21 52.43
CA ALA A 859 -19.91 -17.19 53.29
C ALA A 859 -18.56 -17.61 53.92
N ASP A 860 -18.31 -18.89 54.15
CA ASP A 860 -17.03 -19.40 54.66
C ASP A 860 -15.90 -19.37 53.62
N ASP A 861 -16.25 -19.27 52.33
CA ASP A 861 -15.29 -19.19 51.23
C ASP A 861 -14.79 -17.76 51.00
N ILE A 862 -15.34 -16.75 51.68
CA ILE A 862 -14.99 -15.34 51.43
C ILE A 862 -14.00 -14.88 52.50
N PRO A 863 -12.82 -14.32 52.12
CA PRO A 863 -11.89 -13.78 53.09
C PRO A 863 -12.53 -12.63 53.87
N VAL A 864 -12.32 -12.62 55.19
CA VAL A 864 -12.86 -11.59 56.10
C VAL A 864 -11.89 -10.39 56.15
N PRO A 865 -12.37 -9.14 56.21
CA PRO A 865 -11.53 -8.00 56.59
C PRO A 865 -10.89 -8.19 57.97
N PRO A 866 -9.81 -7.47 58.31
CA PRO A 866 -9.25 -7.46 59.67
C PRO A 866 -10.31 -7.05 60.70
N GLU A 867 -10.26 -7.62 61.92
CA GLU A 867 -11.26 -7.36 62.97
C GLU A 867 -11.35 -5.88 63.39
N ASP A 868 -10.28 -5.11 63.18
CA ASP A 868 -10.22 -3.66 63.42
C ASP A 868 -11.00 -2.82 62.38
N PHE A 869 -11.43 -3.40 61.25
CA PHE A 869 -12.12 -2.68 60.18
C PHE A 869 -13.61 -2.50 60.46
N VAL A 870 -13.98 -1.33 60.99
CA VAL A 870 -15.38 -0.89 61.07
C VAL A 870 -15.83 -0.35 59.71
N LYS A 871 -16.92 -0.91 59.16
CA LYS A 871 -17.49 -0.44 57.88
C LYS A 871 -17.96 1.02 57.99
N PRO A 872 -17.78 1.85 56.95
CA PRO A 872 -18.29 3.24 56.95
C PRO A 872 -19.81 3.33 57.19
N SER A 873 -20.55 2.29 56.82
CA SER A 873 -22.00 2.14 56.98
C SER A 873 -22.46 1.80 58.41
N GLU A 874 -21.58 1.24 59.25
CA GLU A 874 -21.92 0.76 60.61
C GLU A 874 -21.56 1.78 61.72
N VAL A 875 -20.91 2.89 61.36
CA VAL A 875 -20.58 4.01 62.27
C VAL A 875 -21.86 4.75 62.70
N LYS A 876 -22.46 4.35 63.83
CA LYS A 876 -23.65 4.99 64.39
C LYS A 876 -23.41 6.50 64.61
N PRO A 877 -24.25 7.39 64.05
CA PRO A 877 -24.08 8.83 64.21
C PRO A 877 -24.30 9.25 65.67
N LYS A 878 -23.33 9.96 66.25
CA LYS A 878 -23.54 10.70 67.51
C LYS A 878 -24.64 11.76 67.29
N LYS A 879 -25.40 12.08 68.35
CA LYS A 879 -26.53 13.03 68.29
C LYS A 879 -26.11 14.35 67.63
N ARG A 880 -26.83 14.74 66.57
CA ARG A 880 -26.65 15.99 65.84
C ARG A 880 -27.42 17.13 66.50
N GLU A 881 -26.89 18.34 66.39
CA GLU A 881 -27.52 19.57 66.87
C GLU A 881 -27.79 20.50 65.69
N LYS A 882 -29.00 21.06 65.60
CA LYS A 882 -29.47 21.76 64.38
C LYS A 882 -29.13 23.24 64.42
N VAL A 883 -28.08 23.64 63.71
CA VAL A 883 -27.79 25.05 63.43
C VAL A 883 -28.82 25.58 62.42
N LYS A 884 -29.81 26.34 62.89
CA LYS A 884 -30.66 27.16 62.00
C LYS A 884 -29.92 28.44 61.66
N ILE A 885 -29.59 28.65 60.39
CA ILE A 885 -29.09 29.94 59.89
C ILE A 885 -30.31 30.82 59.57
N PRO A 886 -30.50 31.99 60.21
CA PRO A 886 -31.61 32.89 59.92
C PRO A 886 -31.30 33.70 58.66
N LEU A 887 -31.67 33.17 57.49
CA LEU A 887 -31.63 33.90 56.22
C LEU A 887 -32.77 34.95 56.19
N PRO A 888 -32.48 36.27 56.15
CA PRO A 888 -33.52 37.28 56.14
C PRO A 888 -34.00 37.62 54.72
N THR A 889 -35.29 37.89 54.58
CA THR A 889 -35.87 38.44 53.35
C THR A 889 -35.74 39.97 53.33
N LEU A 890 -34.74 40.49 52.62
CA LEU A 890 -34.71 41.90 52.19
C LEU A 890 -35.52 42.07 50.91
N GLU A 891 -36.15 43.23 50.73
CA GLU A 891 -36.86 43.57 49.49
C GLU A 891 -35.92 44.21 48.46
N PRO A 892 -36.16 44.02 47.13
CA PRO A 892 -35.25 44.49 46.09
C PRO A 892 -34.99 46.00 46.08
N HIS A 893 -35.90 46.80 46.64
CA HIS A 893 -35.84 48.26 46.61
C HIS A 893 -34.85 48.87 47.62
N ASP A 894 -34.35 48.09 48.57
CA ASP A 894 -33.32 48.54 49.52
C ASP A 894 -31.91 48.51 48.91
N LEU A 895 -31.69 47.72 47.85
CA LEU A 895 -30.40 47.53 47.17
C LEU A 895 -30.11 48.64 46.14
N LYS A 896 -29.84 49.86 46.64
CA LYS A 896 -29.46 51.00 45.78
C LYS A 896 -28.01 50.90 45.28
N ALA A 897 -27.86 50.48 44.02
CA ALA A 897 -26.60 50.52 43.26
C ALA A 897 -25.47 49.60 43.82
N PRO A 898 -24.38 49.33 43.07
CA PRO A 898 -23.39 48.33 43.51
C PRO A 898 -22.60 48.70 44.77
N GLU A 899 -22.60 49.97 45.20
CA GLU A 899 -21.97 50.41 46.46
C GLU A 899 -22.53 49.65 47.67
N GLY A 900 -23.86 49.45 47.74
CA GLY A 900 -24.47 48.64 48.80
C GLY A 900 -24.13 47.14 48.76
N LEU A 901 -23.73 46.62 47.58
CA LEU A 901 -23.32 45.23 47.40
C LEU A 901 -21.86 45.00 47.81
N LEU A 902 -20.98 46.00 47.57
CA LEU A 902 -19.56 45.96 47.93
C LEU A 902 -19.35 45.82 49.44
N ASN A 903 -20.19 46.48 50.25
CA ASN A 903 -20.14 46.41 51.71
C ASN A 903 -20.44 45.01 52.29
N CYS A 904 -21.00 44.11 51.48
CA CYS A 904 -21.27 42.71 51.85
C CYS A 904 -20.24 41.73 51.25
N LEU A 905 -19.33 42.22 50.40
CA LEU A 905 -18.29 41.45 49.72
C LEU A 905 -16.98 41.56 50.51
N GLY A 906 -16.17 40.53 50.47
CA GLY A 906 -14.80 40.60 50.95
C GLY A 906 -13.86 39.65 50.24
N PHE A 907 -12.58 40.01 50.30
CA PHE A 907 -11.47 39.20 49.84
C PHE A 907 -11.20 38.11 50.86
N ILE A 908 -11.04 36.87 50.39
CA ILE A 908 -10.65 35.73 51.20
C ILE A 908 -9.19 35.39 50.89
N ASP A 909 -8.40 35.30 51.96
CA ASP A 909 -6.97 35.00 51.91
C ASP A 909 -6.67 33.80 52.84
N VAL A 910 -5.85 32.87 52.36
CA VAL A 910 -5.73 31.52 52.93
C VAL A 910 -4.28 31.06 52.99
N ALA A 911 -3.75 31.03 54.20
CA ALA A 911 -2.44 30.46 54.47
C ALA A 911 -2.53 28.93 54.53
N THR A 912 -1.77 28.24 53.66
CA THR A 912 -1.75 26.77 53.56
C THR A 912 -0.53 26.15 54.26
N HIS A 913 -0.51 24.81 54.36
CA HIS A 913 0.63 24.08 54.93
C HIS A 913 1.89 24.05 54.03
N SER A 914 1.78 24.39 52.74
CA SER A 914 2.89 24.35 51.77
C SER A 914 3.59 25.69 51.55
N GLY A 915 3.09 26.79 52.15
CA GLY A 915 3.58 28.14 51.87
C GLY A 915 3.16 28.68 50.50
N GLN A 916 2.10 28.12 49.91
CA GLN A 916 1.38 28.72 48.79
C GLN A 916 0.09 29.35 49.32
N ASP A 917 0.01 30.67 49.28
CA ASP A 917 -1.17 31.39 49.76
C ASP A 917 -2.28 31.35 48.70
N GLY A 918 -3.46 30.89 49.10
CA GLY A 918 -4.65 30.78 48.26
C GLY A 918 -5.56 31.99 48.44
N SER A 919 -6.24 32.43 47.39
CA SER A 919 -7.17 33.56 47.50
C SER A 919 -8.42 33.44 46.63
N GLY A 920 -9.46 34.16 47.03
CA GLY A 920 -10.75 34.19 46.33
C GLY A 920 -11.67 35.29 46.83
N SER A 921 -12.93 35.20 46.44
CA SER A 921 -13.99 36.12 46.84
C SER A 921 -14.98 35.41 47.77
N GLY A 922 -15.64 36.17 48.64
CA GLY A 922 -16.79 35.69 49.41
C GLY A 922 -17.73 36.81 49.80
N PHE A 923 -18.94 36.45 50.21
CA PHE A 923 -19.99 37.42 50.55
C PHE A 923 -20.83 37.01 51.75
N VAL A 924 -21.24 38.01 52.55
CA VAL A 924 -22.05 37.82 53.76
C VAL A 924 -23.50 37.50 53.37
N ILE A 925 -24.08 36.45 54.00
CA ILE A 925 -25.44 35.96 53.77
C ILE A 925 -26.36 36.00 55.00
N SER A 926 -25.86 36.39 56.18
CA SER A 926 -26.70 36.65 57.35
C SER A 926 -26.06 37.71 58.27
N PRO A 927 -26.87 38.49 59.00
CA PRO A 927 -26.39 39.61 59.82
C PRO A 927 -25.49 39.18 60.98
N GLU A 928 -25.54 37.91 61.39
CA GLU A 928 -24.61 37.35 62.38
C GLU A 928 -23.18 37.20 61.81
N GLY A 929 -22.95 37.36 60.50
CA GLY A 929 -21.65 37.19 59.86
C GLY A 929 -21.37 35.76 59.39
N HIS A 930 -22.31 35.14 58.67
CA HIS A 930 -22.07 33.93 57.87
C HIS A 930 -21.71 34.34 56.44
N ILE A 931 -20.70 33.70 55.84
CA ILE A 931 -20.14 34.06 54.53
C ILE A 931 -20.08 32.83 53.63
N LEU A 932 -20.50 32.96 52.37
CA LEU A 932 -20.30 31.95 51.34
C LEU A 932 -19.04 32.21 50.51
N THR A 933 -18.40 31.12 50.08
CA THR A 933 -17.32 31.08 49.08
C THR A 933 -17.27 29.66 48.47
N CYS A 934 -16.25 29.35 47.66
CA CYS A 934 -16.04 28.01 47.10
C CYS A 934 -15.19 27.10 47.99
N HIS A 935 -15.34 25.78 47.87
CA HIS A 935 -14.54 24.81 48.62
C HIS A 935 -13.05 24.92 48.24
N HIS A 936 -12.72 25.00 46.95
CA HIS A 936 -11.33 25.10 46.50
C HIS A 936 -10.59 26.37 46.95
N VAL A 937 -11.31 27.41 47.40
CA VAL A 937 -10.72 28.63 47.98
C VAL A 937 -10.19 28.36 49.40
N VAL A 938 -10.85 27.49 50.16
CA VAL A 938 -10.49 27.14 51.56
C VAL A 938 -9.92 25.72 51.71
N GLU A 939 -9.65 25.02 50.60
CA GLU A 939 -9.12 23.67 50.64
C GLU A 939 -7.68 23.65 51.19
N ASN A 940 -7.40 22.77 52.16
CA ASN A 940 -6.11 22.70 52.88
C ASN A 940 -5.70 23.99 53.63
N ALA A 941 -6.65 24.88 53.92
CA ALA A 941 -6.45 26.07 54.74
C ALA A 941 -5.97 25.72 56.16
N LYS A 942 -4.82 26.28 56.57
CA LYS A 942 -4.38 26.29 57.98
C LYS A 942 -5.01 27.46 58.74
N LYS A 943 -5.16 28.60 58.06
CA LYS A 943 -5.90 29.78 58.52
C LYS A 943 -6.61 30.42 57.33
N VAL A 944 -7.88 30.77 57.51
CA VAL A 944 -8.67 31.56 56.56
C VAL A 944 -8.87 32.94 57.16
N THR A 945 -8.75 33.98 56.36
CA THR A 945 -9.09 35.34 56.74
C THR A 945 -10.04 35.99 55.72
N PHE A 946 -10.74 37.03 56.17
CA PHE A 946 -11.70 37.79 55.38
C PHE A 946 -11.45 39.29 55.58
N ARG A 947 -11.45 40.06 54.50
CA ARG A 947 -11.23 41.51 54.51
C ARG A 947 -12.30 42.18 53.64
N PHE A 948 -13.07 43.12 54.18
CA PHE A 948 -14.07 43.87 53.42
C PHE A 948 -13.40 44.88 52.47
N GLU A 949 -14.07 45.21 51.36
CA GLU A 949 -13.60 46.16 50.34
C GLU A 949 -12.97 47.44 50.91
N ASP A 950 -13.74 48.19 51.69
CA ASP A 950 -13.35 49.50 52.27
C ASP A 950 -12.54 49.38 53.56
N THR A 951 -11.92 48.22 53.84
CA THR A 951 -11.12 47.99 55.04
C THR A 951 -9.75 47.40 54.75
N GLU A 952 -8.73 47.90 55.46
CA GLU A 952 -7.43 47.22 55.58
C GLU A 952 -7.44 46.16 56.72
N GLN A 953 -8.53 46.09 57.50
CA GLN A 953 -8.65 45.15 58.61
C GLN A 953 -8.94 43.72 58.12
N THR A 954 -7.96 42.84 58.30
CA THR A 954 -8.07 41.41 58.01
C THR A 954 -8.59 40.66 59.24
N ILE A 955 -9.77 40.04 59.13
CA ILE A 955 -10.49 39.34 60.21
C ILE A 955 -10.25 37.83 60.09
N GLU A 956 -10.07 37.10 61.19
CA GLU A 956 -9.92 35.64 61.13
C GLU A 956 -11.29 34.95 60.95
N ALA A 957 -11.40 34.10 59.92
CA ALA A 957 -12.65 33.46 59.56
C ALA A 957 -12.59 31.95 59.84
N LYS A 958 -13.58 31.45 60.58
CA LYS A 958 -13.71 30.03 60.89
C LYS A 958 -14.51 29.32 59.81
N VAL A 959 -13.93 28.29 59.19
CA VAL A 959 -14.70 27.36 58.34
C VAL A 959 -15.71 26.61 59.22
N ILE A 960 -16.99 26.72 58.88
CA ILE A 960 -18.09 25.99 59.55
C ILE A 960 -18.34 24.67 58.84
N PHE A 961 -18.34 24.71 57.51
CA PHE A 961 -18.56 23.56 56.65
C PHE A 961 -18.02 23.85 55.24
N SER A 962 -17.59 22.82 54.51
CA SER A 962 -17.34 22.90 53.07
C SER A 962 -17.58 21.54 52.43
N ASP A 963 -18.16 21.54 51.23
CA ASP A 963 -18.43 20.34 50.46
C ASP A 963 -17.66 20.37 49.13
N LYS A 964 -16.80 19.37 48.95
CA LYS A 964 -15.99 19.20 47.74
C LYS A 964 -16.82 18.83 46.51
N ARG A 965 -18.05 18.33 46.67
CA ARG A 965 -18.93 17.94 45.55
C ARG A 965 -19.62 19.16 44.92
N SER A 966 -20.27 19.99 45.73
CA SER A 966 -20.90 21.24 45.29
C SER A 966 -19.90 22.37 45.04
N ASP A 967 -18.65 22.23 45.49
CA ASP A 967 -17.63 23.28 45.51
C ASP A 967 -18.08 24.53 46.29
N LEU A 968 -18.77 24.32 47.42
CA LEU A 968 -19.23 25.37 48.32
C LEU A 968 -18.55 25.30 49.69
N ALA A 969 -18.32 26.46 50.29
CA ALA A 969 -17.86 26.62 51.66
C ALA A 969 -18.65 27.69 52.41
N LEU A 970 -18.92 27.43 53.68
CA LEU A 970 -19.54 28.35 54.64
C LEU A 970 -18.49 28.69 55.70
N ILE A 971 -18.12 29.96 55.77
CA ILE A 971 -17.19 30.50 56.78
C ILE A 971 -17.90 31.51 57.69
N LYS A 972 -17.29 31.82 58.82
CA LYS A 972 -17.88 32.61 59.91
C LYS A 972 -16.84 33.56 60.51
N ILE A 973 -17.17 34.85 60.55
CA ILE A 973 -16.46 35.87 61.33
C ILE A 973 -17.34 36.31 62.51
N ASP A 974 -16.79 36.94 63.55
CA ASP A 974 -17.61 37.60 64.57
C ASP A 974 -17.79 39.10 64.22
N PRO A 975 -19.02 39.63 64.15
CA PRO A 975 -19.25 41.06 63.89
C PRO A 975 -18.61 42.00 64.94
N ASN A 976 -18.24 41.50 66.12
CA ASN A 976 -17.61 42.29 67.17
C ASN A 976 -16.10 42.52 66.96
N ASP A 977 -15.44 41.68 66.15
CA ASP A 977 -14.00 41.82 65.86
C ASP A 977 -13.73 43.05 64.97
N ILE A 978 -14.73 43.47 64.20
CA ILE A 978 -14.66 44.51 63.17
C ILE A 978 -14.57 45.91 63.80
N GLU A 979 -13.52 46.66 63.47
CA GLU A 979 -13.21 47.97 64.07
C GLU A 979 -14.14 49.08 63.56
N ALA A 980 -14.49 49.06 62.27
CA ALA A 980 -15.47 49.99 61.70
C ALA A 980 -16.89 49.86 62.31
N LEU A 981 -17.17 48.79 63.08
CA LEU A 981 -18.41 48.60 63.83
C LEU A 981 -18.25 48.86 65.33
N LYS A 982 -17.15 49.46 65.80
CA LYS A 982 -16.92 49.70 67.25
C LYS A 982 -17.63 50.95 67.78
N ASP A 983 -17.79 51.98 66.96
CA ASP A 983 -18.34 53.29 67.37
C ASP A 983 -19.75 53.58 66.82
N GLU A 984 -20.79 52.90 67.34
CA GLU A 984 -22.18 53.41 67.23
C GLU A 984 -23.12 52.89 68.33
N THR A 985 -22.71 53.04 69.61
CA THR A 985 -23.62 52.89 70.76
C THR A 985 -23.97 54.25 71.32
N ASN A 986 -25.19 54.73 71.07
CA ASN A 986 -25.78 55.80 71.88
C ASN A 986 -25.92 55.33 73.33
N GLU A 987 -25.43 56.13 74.27
CA GLU A 987 -25.59 55.89 75.72
C GLU A 987 -27.03 56.25 76.17
N ASP A 988 -28.04 55.46 75.78
CA ASP A 988 -29.36 55.38 76.46
C ASP A 988 -30.30 54.32 75.83
N GLU A 989 -30.15 53.04 76.17
CA GLU A 989 -31.27 52.08 76.16
C GLU A 989 -30.97 50.84 77.03
N THR A 990 -31.78 50.60 78.08
CA THR A 990 -31.51 49.58 79.11
C THR A 990 -32.23 48.25 78.86
N ASP A 991 -32.01 47.63 77.69
CA ASP A 991 -32.63 46.35 77.30
C ASP A 991 -31.58 45.25 77.05
N GLN A 992 -31.76 44.07 77.66
CA GLN A 992 -30.70 43.06 77.79
C GLN A 992 -30.50 42.15 76.56
N ASP A 993 -31.22 42.41 75.45
CA ASP A 993 -31.17 41.60 74.22
C ASP A 993 -30.66 42.38 72.97
N LYS A 994 -30.05 43.57 73.15
CA LYS A 994 -29.63 44.49 72.07
C LYS A 994 -28.13 44.84 72.01
N THR A 995 -27.21 43.88 72.01
CA THR A 995 -25.77 44.15 71.74
C THR A 995 -25.09 43.24 70.71
N LYS A 996 -25.84 42.40 69.97
CA LYS A 996 -25.28 41.72 68.79
C LYS A 996 -25.25 42.66 67.60
N LYS A 997 -24.07 43.19 67.31
CA LYS A 997 -23.76 43.95 66.08
C LYS A 997 -24.14 43.12 64.85
N LYS A 998 -24.76 43.77 63.87
CA LYS A 998 -25.28 43.12 62.65
C LYS A 998 -24.49 43.60 61.44
N LEU A 999 -24.01 42.65 60.66
CA LEU A 999 -23.41 42.93 59.35
C LEU A 999 -24.48 43.17 58.29
N PRO A 1000 -24.19 43.97 57.24
CA PRO A 1000 -24.95 43.94 56.00
C PRO A 1000 -24.73 42.58 55.29
N TYR A 1001 -25.72 42.12 54.54
CA TYR A 1001 -25.72 40.80 53.90
C TYR A 1001 -26.51 40.84 52.57
N LEU A 1002 -26.16 39.96 51.65
CA LEU A 1002 -26.82 39.86 50.34
C LEU A 1002 -28.02 38.89 50.42
N PRO A 1003 -29.22 39.29 49.97
CA PRO A 1003 -30.38 38.41 49.98
C PRO A 1003 -30.29 37.34 48.90
N LEU A 1004 -30.51 36.09 49.30
CA LEU A 1004 -30.61 34.94 48.38
C LEU A 1004 -31.95 34.98 47.62
N SER A 1005 -31.91 34.64 46.33
CA SER A 1005 -33.08 34.56 45.45
C SER A 1005 -34.05 33.48 45.93
N THR A 1006 -35.35 33.78 45.97
CA THR A 1006 -36.38 32.81 46.34
C THR A 1006 -36.61 31.75 45.25
N LYS A 1007 -37.40 30.70 45.58
CA LYS A 1007 -37.74 29.63 44.62
C LYS A 1007 -38.52 30.13 43.40
N ASP A 1008 -39.33 31.17 43.56
CA ASP A 1008 -40.20 31.70 42.50
C ASP A 1008 -39.45 32.68 41.58
N GLU A 1009 -38.25 33.12 41.98
CA GLU A 1009 -37.36 34.01 41.24
C GLU A 1009 -36.28 33.26 40.43
N ALA A 1010 -36.45 31.95 40.26
CA ALA A 1010 -35.47 31.02 39.71
C ALA A 1010 -34.75 31.54 38.45
N PRO A 1011 -33.45 31.27 38.28
CA PRO A 1011 -32.70 31.66 37.09
C PRO A 1011 -33.35 31.12 35.81
N VAL A 1012 -33.37 31.93 34.74
CA VAL A 1012 -33.85 31.57 33.40
C VAL A 1012 -32.81 32.05 32.37
N ILE A 1013 -32.66 31.29 31.27
CA ILE A 1013 -31.77 31.66 30.16
C ILE A 1013 -32.19 33.03 29.61
N GLY A 1014 -31.22 33.93 29.46
CA GLY A 1014 -31.43 35.31 29.01
C GLY A 1014 -31.65 36.34 30.13
N HIS A 1015 -31.74 35.95 31.41
CA HIS A 1015 -31.66 36.93 32.51
C HIS A 1015 -30.31 37.65 32.49
N GLU A 1016 -30.32 38.98 32.64
CA GLU A 1016 -29.11 39.78 32.86
C GLU A 1016 -28.61 39.61 34.31
N ILE A 1017 -27.29 39.42 34.45
CA ILE A 1017 -26.67 39.12 35.73
C ILE A 1017 -25.42 39.97 35.97
N GLY A 1018 -25.18 40.25 37.25
CA GLY A 1018 -23.96 40.84 37.77
C GLY A 1018 -23.10 39.80 38.49
N LEU A 1019 -21.80 39.98 38.41
CA LEU A 1019 -20.77 39.26 39.17
C LEU A 1019 -19.90 40.29 39.89
N LEU A 1020 -19.59 40.02 41.16
CA LEU A 1020 -18.60 40.77 41.94
C LEU A 1020 -17.48 39.84 42.40
N GLY A 1021 -16.24 40.34 42.40
CA GLY A 1021 -15.07 39.60 42.91
C GLY A 1021 -13.74 40.29 42.64
N TYR A 1022 -12.65 39.69 43.10
CA TYR A 1022 -11.31 40.29 43.09
C TYR A 1022 -10.44 39.75 41.94
N PRO A 1023 -10.14 40.53 40.89
CA PRO A 1023 -9.42 40.04 39.70
C PRO A 1023 -7.93 39.81 39.98
N LEU A 1024 -7.45 38.57 39.75
CA LEU A 1024 -6.06 38.14 39.97
C LEU A 1024 -5.58 38.30 41.43
N GLY A 1025 -6.52 38.28 42.39
CA GLY A 1025 -6.23 38.50 43.80
C GLY A 1025 -5.63 39.90 44.02
N VAL A 1026 -4.58 39.99 44.84
CA VAL A 1026 -3.96 41.29 45.19
C VAL A 1026 -3.12 41.90 44.06
N GLN A 1027 -2.88 41.17 42.95
CA GLN A 1027 -1.90 41.57 41.92
C GLN A 1027 -2.32 42.77 41.05
N LEU A 1028 -3.64 43.03 40.92
CA LEU A 1028 -4.17 44.20 40.21
C LEU A 1028 -4.66 45.31 41.15
N GLY A 1029 -4.56 45.10 42.46
CA GLY A 1029 -5.05 46.01 43.49
C GLY A 1029 -5.94 45.31 44.53
N THR A 1030 -6.31 46.02 45.58
CA THR A 1030 -7.12 45.50 46.70
C THR A 1030 -8.63 45.62 46.49
N LYS A 1031 -9.07 46.12 45.33
CA LYS A 1031 -10.47 46.49 45.02
C LYS A 1031 -11.22 45.43 44.22
N ALA A 1032 -12.49 45.25 44.56
CA ALA A 1032 -13.41 44.42 43.82
C ALA A 1032 -13.75 45.00 42.45
N SER A 1033 -14.06 44.13 41.50
CA SER A 1033 -14.51 44.47 40.16
C SER A 1033 -15.91 43.91 39.89
N TYR A 1034 -16.69 44.68 39.15
CA TYR A 1034 -18.04 44.34 38.72
C TYR A 1034 -18.06 43.98 37.24
N SER A 1035 -18.58 42.80 36.93
CA SER A 1035 -18.80 42.31 35.57
C SER A 1035 -20.28 42.07 35.32
N LYS A 1036 -20.76 42.44 34.12
CA LYS A 1036 -22.11 42.14 33.63
C LYS A 1036 -22.07 41.05 32.55
N GLY A 1037 -23.09 40.19 32.53
CA GLY A 1037 -23.34 39.19 31.49
C GLY A 1037 -24.79 38.72 31.50
N VAL A 1038 -25.05 37.56 30.88
CA VAL A 1038 -26.36 36.89 30.92
C VAL A 1038 -26.22 35.41 31.31
N ILE A 1039 -27.34 34.78 31.70
CA ILE A 1039 -27.43 33.32 31.81
C ILE A 1039 -27.56 32.75 30.39
N SER A 1040 -26.47 32.20 29.84
CA SER A 1040 -26.43 31.64 28.49
C SER A 1040 -27.09 30.26 28.40
N SER A 1041 -27.05 29.46 29.48
CA SER A 1041 -27.58 28.09 29.47
C SER A 1041 -27.65 27.46 30.87
N PHE A 1042 -28.38 26.35 31.02
CA PHE A 1042 -28.25 25.47 32.18
C PHE A 1042 -27.24 24.35 31.91
N ARG A 1043 -26.51 23.94 32.94
CA ARG A 1043 -25.56 22.82 32.94
C ARG A 1043 -25.78 21.97 34.19
N LYS A 1044 -25.23 20.76 34.19
CA LYS A 1044 -25.28 19.85 35.33
C LYS A 1044 -23.99 19.03 35.36
N ARG A 1045 -23.33 18.97 36.53
CA ARG A 1045 -22.03 18.30 36.75
C ARG A 1045 -22.11 17.55 38.07
N ASP A 1046 -21.79 16.26 38.10
CA ASP A 1046 -21.78 15.43 39.33
C ASP A 1046 -23.11 15.47 40.14
N ASP A 1047 -24.20 15.56 39.38
CA ASP A 1047 -25.59 15.86 39.76
C ASP A 1047 -25.90 17.28 40.32
N ILE A 1048 -24.90 18.14 40.49
CA ILE A 1048 -25.05 19.56 40.88
C ILE A 1048 -25.57 20.39 39.70
N ASN A 1049 -26.62 21.18 39.91
CA ASN A 1049 -27.14 22.13 38.91
C ASN A 1049 -26.23 23.37 38.82
N LEU A 1050 -25.89 23.77 37.59
CA LEU A 1050 -25.01 24.91 37.30
C LEU A 1050 -25.64 25.84 36.25
N LEU A 1051 -25.34 27.12 36.34
CA LEU A 1051 -25.67 28.12 35.31
C LEU A 1051 -24.42 28.36 34.46
N GLN A 1052 -24.55 28.30 33.14
CA GLN A 1052 -23.53 28.79 32.22
C GLN A 1052 -23.79 30.26 31.92
N THR A 1053 -22.73 31.07 31.93
CA THR A 1053 -22.77 32.50 31.64
C THR A 1053 -21.55 32.94 30.83
N ASP A 1054 -21.71 34.04 30.11
CA ASP A 1054 -20.69 34.79 29.36
C ASP A 1054 -20.08 35.94 30.18
N VAL A 1055 -20.49 36.13 31.44
CA VAL A 1055 -19.93 37.17 32.32
C VAL A 1055 -18.42 37.01 32.43
N SER A 1056 -17.69 38.11 32.23
CA SER A 1056 -16.23 38.09 32.24
C SER A 1056 -15.70 37.91 33.67
N ALA A 1057 -15.04 36.78 33.92
CA ALA A 1057 -14.43 36.43 35.19
C ALA A 1057 -13.00 35.91 34.98
N THR A 1058 -12.14 36.15 35.96
CA THR A 1058 -10.76 35.67 36.02
C THR A 1058 -10.51 34.87 37.29
N HIS A 1059 -9.29 34.36 37.48
CA HIS A 1059 -8.86 33.88 38.78
C HIS A 1059 -9.07 34.96 39.87
N GLY A 1060 -9.40 34.54 41.09
CA GLY A 1060 -9.78 35.40 42.22
C GLY A 1060 -11.28 35.73 42.34
N TYR A 1061 -12.08 35.64 41.26
CA TYR A 1061 -13.55 35.75 41.34
C TYR A 1061 -14.25 34.51 41.92
N SER A 1062 -13.54 33.38 42.07
CA SER A 1062 -14.09 32.16 42.70
C SER A 1062 -14.72 32.45 44.05
N GLY A 1063 -15.92 31.92 44.30
CA GLY A 1063 -16.70 32.20 45.52
C GLY A 1063 -17.47 33.54 45.49
N GLY A 1064 -17.31 34.35 44.45
CA GLY A 1064 -18.01 35.62 44.28
C GLY A 1064 -19.52 35.46 44.05
N PRO A 1065 -20.34 36.41 44.54
CA PRO A 1065 -21.78 36.38 44.35
C PRO A 1065 -22.17 36.68 42.90
N VAL A 1066 -23.10 35.89 42.36
CA VAL A 1066 -23.77 36.15 41.09
C VAL A 1066 -25.22 36.51 41.36
N PHE A 1067 -25.64 37.69 40.89
CA PHE A 1067 -26.94 38.29 41.21
C PHE A 1067 -27.69 38.74 39.96
N ARG A 1068 -29.02 38.81 40.08
CA ARG A 1068 -29.89 39.38 39.03
C ARG A 1068 -29.83 40.90 39.05
N LEU A 1069 -29.72 41.54 37.89
CA LEU A 1069 -29.66 43.01 37.81
C LEU A 1069 -31.03 43.69 38.04
N ASP A 1070 -32.12 42.96 37.87
CA ASP A 1070 -33.49 43.49 38.06
C ASP A 1070 -34.02 43.33 39.49
N THR A 1071 -33.45 42.43 40.30
CA THR A 1071 -33.87 42.20 41.71
C THR A 1071 -32.76 42.37 42.75
N GLY A 1072 -31.49 42.46 42.34
CA GLY A 1072 -30.32 42.50 43.24
C GLY A 1072 -30.06 41.21 44.04
N ARG A 1073 -30.95 40.20 43.94
CA ARG A 1073 -30.87 38.95 44.72
C ARG A 1073 -29.89 37.95 44.12
N ILE A 1074 -29.20 37.20 44.99
CA ILE A 1074 -28.18 36.22 44.62
C ILE A 1074 -28.84 34.98 44.02
N ILE A 1075 -28.45 34.62 42.80
CA ILE A 1075 -28.90 33.43 42.06
C ILE A 1075 -27.85 32.32 42.00
N GLY A 1076 -26.65 32.56 42.54
CA GLY A 1076 -25.61 31.55 42.63
C GLY A 1076 -24.23 32.08 43.06
N VAL A 1077 -23.25 31.16 43.08
CA VAL A 1077 -21.84 31.42 43.45
C VAL A 1077 -20.93 31.02 42.29
N LEU A 1078 -19.99 31.88 41.89
CA LEU A 1078 -19.09 31.56 40.77
C LEU A 1078 -18.07 30.46 41.16
N THR A 1079 -17.97 29.39 40.37
CA THR A 1079 -17.01 28.28 40.57
C THR A 1079 -15.91 28.27 39.51
N GLY A 1080 -14.66 28.31 39.95
CA GLY A 1080 -13.48 28.13 39.11
C GLY A 1080 -13.22 26.65 38.83
N GLY A 1081 -13.82 26.10 37.76
CA GLY A 1081 -13.76 24.66 37.48
C GLY A 1081 -13.76 24.24 36.01
N ILE A 1082 -13.37 25.14 35.09
CA ILE A 1082 -13.04 24.84 33.70
C ILE A 1082 -11.59 25.26 33.47
N ASP A 1083 -10.79 24.42 32.79
CA ASP A 1083 -9.44 24.80 32.37
C ASP A 1083 -9.55 25.84 31.23
N ILE A 1084 -9.17 27.09 31.56
CA ILE A 1084 -9.47 28.29 30.76
C ILE A 1084 -8.91 28.21 29.32
N LYS A 1085 -7.90 27.35 29.09
CA LYS A 1085 -7.33 27.05 27.76
C LYS A 1085 -8.35 26.46 26.76
N ILE A 1086 -9.44 25.83 27.22
CA ILE A 1086 -10.36 25.05 26.37
C ILE A 1086 -11.61 25.84 25.96
N ALA A 1087 -12.03 26.84 26.75
CA ALA A 1087 -13.26 27.60 26.50
C ALA A 1087 -13.17 29.05 27.00
N ALA A 1088 -12.46 29.90 26.26
CA ALA A 1088 -12.44 31.34 26.52
C ALA A 1088 -13.85 31.94 26.44
N GLY A 1089 -14.31 32.60 27.51
CA GLY A 1089 -15.63 33.24 27.58
C GLY A 1089 -16.78 32.33 28.08
N ILE A 1090 -16.50 31.15 28.63
CA ILE A 1090 -17.52 30.31 29.28
C ILE A 1090 -17.22 30.18 30.77
N ASN A 1091 -18.10 30.76 31.60
CA ASN A 1091 -18.03 30.67 33.06
C ASN A 1091 -19.20 29.88 33.65
N LEU A 1092 -18.99 29.27 34.82
CA LEU A 1092 -19.97 28.44 35.53
C LEU A 1092 -20.29 28.99 36.92
N VAL A 1093 -21.56 28.94 37.27
CA VAL A 1093 -22.10 29.40 38.56
C VAL A 1093 -22.87 28.25 39.20
N ILE A 1094 -22.65 28.01 40.49
CA ILE A 1094 -23.39 27.06 41.31
C ILE A 1094 -24.80 27.63 41.54
N ASP A 1095 -25.83 26.90 41.12
CA ASP A 1095 -27.22 27.36 41.16
C ASP A 1095 -27.73 27.57 42.60
N ILE A 1096 -28.56 28.59 42.84
CA ILE A 1096 -29.11 28.91 44.17
C ILE A 1096 -29.81 27.72 44.85
N ARG A 1097 -30.36 26.76 44.07
CA ARG A 1097 -30.97 25.53 44.59
C ARG A 1097 -29.95 24.59 45.24
N GLU A 1098 -28.70 24.61 44.78
CA GLU A 1098 -27.58 23.89 45.38
C GLU A 1098 -27.07 24.61 46.63
N VAL A 1099 -27.01 25.95 46.58
CA VAL A 1099 -26.68 26.80 47.73
C VAL A 1099 -27.66 26.56 48.89
N TYR A 1100 -28.98 26.49 48.62
CA TYR A 1100 -29.97 26.14 49.64
C TYR A 1100 -29.83 24.70 50.17
N GLN A 1101 -29.49 23.72 49.32
CA GLN A 1101 -29.23 22.35 49.78
C GLN A 1101 -28.00 22.29 50.68
N PHE A 1102 -26.92 22.97 50.29
CA PHE A 1102 -25.67 23.10 51.06
C PHE A 1102 -25.89 23.77 52.42
N ILE A 1103 -26.60 24.90 52.46
CA ILE A 1103 -26.98 25.60 53.71
C ILE A 1103 -27.88 24.72 54.60
N ALA A 1104 -28.67 23.82 54.01
CA ALA A 1104 -29.55 22.89 54.74
C ALA A 1104 -28.86 21.58 55.19
N MET A 1105 -27.58 21.36 54.89
CA MET A 1105 -26.88 20.14 55.31
C MET A 1105 -26.64 20.10 56.83
N GLU A 1106 -26.99 18.99 57.47
CA GLU A 1106 -26.70 18.77 58.89
C GLU A 1106 -25.21 18.47 59.12
N VAL A 1107 -24.45 19.48 59.50
CA VAL A 1107 -23.00 19.39 59.73
C VAL A 1107 -22.69 18.55 60.99
N ALA A 1108 -21.97 17.43 60.79
CA ALA A 1108 -21.17 16.85 61.87
C ALA A 1108 -19.84 17.62 61.94
N LYS A 1109 -19.41 18.01 63.15
CA LYS A 1109 -18.03 18.46 63.35
C LYS A 1109 -17.07 17.26 63.16
N PRO A 1110 -15.86 17.48 62.61
CA PRO A 1110 -14.78 16.50 62.69
C PRO A 1110 -14.37 16.24 64.16
#